data_AF-A0A812Y7T0-F1
#
_entry.id   AF-A0A812Y7T0-F1
#
_cell.length_a   1.000
_cell.length_b   1.000
_cell.length_c   1.000
_cell.angle_alpha   90.00
_cell.angle_beta   90.00
_cell.angle_gamma   90.00
#
_symmetry.space_group_name_H-M   'P 1'
#
loop_
_entity.id
_entity.type
_entity.pdbx_description
1 polymer ?
#
loop_
_entity_poly.entity_id
_entity_poly.type
_entity_poly.pdbx_seq_one_letter_code
_entity_poly.pdbx_strand_id
1 'polypeptide(L)'
;MLTGILEWPTRTEGRVRIDGAVAKHEDAEIKDDPFVPVRFGEELPLRDGLRVEVEVEMKKPRRRRRGKNRRGSSGPREARPVVERFVSIEGMTPEEFANRKTFDDLTSIDPEPILNLEYPGCPPACRLVDLFCPIGRGQRGMIVSPPKAGKTTLLKDITTGILINHPDVKVIALLIDERPEEVTDFTRAFLGTVAQRDGDAEWDKPWAKDRIEIIASSNDHDVKRHIEISMQTLEKCKMMVENGEHVVVVLDSLTRLGRAFNRSGKHANSGRTMSGGIDSKALDVPKKIFGAARNTEEGGSLTMIATCLVDTGSQGDQVIFEEFKGTGNMELILDRRIAEKRLFPAINLAASGTRKEDKLIAAEPLKTITALRRRMMNMPPPQQVEQLLAALARFETNEDLDRGVSGGAGLAVDDKRVEMMVPQEWTIELQCRSSLDAAIPAFNLPQFSSLSSQYVSIDDDGGVAIRVFLSGNPSEGIFYGKDGVGGLVVTGFNADPIWGTTVEARAGLIAAEQGSFDDGAWLYDTKGNLVQTFNAGGSEGVSGFSGVTVTSDGAICYRGDFGFTSDKIVIDEFVPMRTQTLVAQTGAEYSFLLAPEINDARQVVFNSIPTSGPSRRIVRVEPDLSSTTIAETGGMWSSFVNSVGIAQSGDVAFSARRSADSIWEVLVSDGTSTTTIASGDDETIDNSSLVNFPPVANSDRWVAFRATDTTFDSTALWVGDGENLVKLIEFDQMIETDLGPLPLGFDFGGLTGKQVTNGVVDINDNGQVAFAAFLRNGTIGVFVATPVMGCAPDLTGEGDLNFLDVSAFLAAYGNMDSIADFEADGSFNFLDVSAFLKAFGEGCP
;
A
#
# COMPACT_ATOMS: atom_id res chain seq x y z
N MET A 1 -36.01 -25.31 40.84
CA MET A 1 -35.11 -24.99 39.73
C MET A 1 -34.54 -23.62 40.01
N LEU A 2 -33.23 -23.51 40.11
CA LEU A 2 -32.50 -22.27 40.32
C LEU A 2 -31.36 -22.19 39.31
N THR A 3 -31.13 -21.01 38.77
CA THR A 3 -30.03 -20.73 37.85
C THR A 3 -29.03 -19.81 38.55
N GLY A 4 -27.74 -20.09 38.37
CA GLY A 4 -26.70 -19.29 39.00
C GLY A 4 -25.29 -19.70 38.59
N ILE A 5 -24.31 -19.09 39.25
CA ILE A 5 -22.88 -19.36 39.04
C ILE A 5 -22.36 -20.28 40.16
N LEU A 6 -21.67 -21.35 39.77
CA LEU A 6 -21.08 -22.31 40.69
C LEU A 6 -19.78 -21.78 41.29
N GLU A 7 -19.75 -21.66 42.62
CA GLU A 7 -18.52 -21.56 43.40
C GLU A 7 -18.06 -22.96 43.81
N TRP A 8 -16.97 -23.45 43.22
CA TRP A 8 -16.49 -24.83 43.41
C TRP A 8 -15.10 -24.91 44.06
N PRO A 9 -15.03 -25.14 45.39
CA PRO A 9 -13.78 -25.31 46.09
C PRO A 9 -13.25 -26.75 46.00
N THR A 10 -11.94 -26.91 45.84
CA THR A 10 -11.26 -28.21 45.60
C THR A 10 -11.41 -29.26 46.71
N ARG A 11 -11.81 -28.90 47.94
CA ARG A 11 -11.83 -29.82 49.10
C ARG A 11 -13.05 -29.66 50.02
N THR A 12 -14.02 -28.83 49.67
CA THR A 12 -15.19 -28.52 50.52
C THR A 12 -16.48 -28.53 49.72
N GLU A 13 -17.63 -28.39 50.39
CA GLU A 13 -18.92 -28.22 49.71
C GLU A 13 -18.88 -26.93 48.88
N GLY A 14 -19.36 -26.99 47.62
CA GLY A 14 -19.52 -25.82 46.75
C GLY A 14 -20.82 -25.07 47.01
N ARG A 15 -21.06 -23.99 46.28
CA ARG A 15 -22.29 -23.20 46.34
C ARG A 15 -22.74 -22.73 44.96
N VAL A 16 -24.04 -22.52 44.76
CA VAL A 16 -24.57 -21.85 43.56
C VAL A 16 -25.02 -20.44 43.95
N ARG A 17 -24.43 -19.42 43.34
CA ARG A 17 -24.82 -18.01 43.51
C ARG A 17 -25.95 -17.68 42.54
N ILE A 18 -27.14 -17.42 43.06
CA ILE A 18 -28.35 -17.23 42.23
C ILE A 18 -28.32 -15.86 41.52
N ASP A 19 -28.68 -15.84 40.23
CA ASP A 19 -28.79 -14.62 39.41
C ASP A 19 -29.83 -13.65 40.03
N GLY A 20 -29.35 -12.57 40.65
CA GLY A 20 -30.16 -11.58 41.39
C GLY A 20 -29.49 -11.00 42.65
N ALA A 21 -28.43 -11.65 43.16
CA ALA A 21 -27.69 -11.22 44.34
C ALA A 21 -26.33 -10.56 44.05
N VAL A 22 -25.89 -10.54 42.78
CA VAL A 22 -24.54 -10.12 42.36
C VAL A 22 -24.31 -8.60 42.49
N ALA A 23 -25.33 -7.83 42.86
CA ALA A 23 -25.25 -6.37 42.91
C ALA A 23 -24.56 -5.77 44.16
N LYS A 24 -24.34 -6.50 45.27
CA LYS A 24 -23.71 -5.91 46.48
C LYS A 24 -22.92 -6.91 47.32
N HIS A 25 -21.64 -6.58 47.54
CA HIS A 25 -20.68 -7.09 48.53
C HIS A 25 -19.83 -8.33 48.17
N GLU A 26 -18.53 -8.07 47.92
CA GLU A 26 -17.44 -8.98 48.25
C GLU A 26 -17.60 -9.40 49.74
N ASP A 27 -17.58 -10.71 50.02
CA ASP A 27 -17.54 -11.37 51.34
C ASP A 27 -18.83 -11.63 52.16
N ALA A 28 -20.04 -11.45 51.64
CA ALA A 28 -21.26 -11.89 52.35
C ALA A 28 -21.69 -13.32 51.97
N GLU A 29 -21.63 -14.27 52.91
CA GLU A 29 -22.37 -15.54 52.81
C GLU A 29 -23.87 -15.23 52.78
N ILE A 30 -24.50 -15.30 51.61
CA ILE A 30 -25.95 -15.22 51.51
C ILE A 30 -26.51 -16.53 52.05
N LYS A 31 -27.35 -16.42 53.09
CA LYS A 31 -27.89 -17.56 53.86
C LYS A 31 -28.66 -18.57 52.98
N ASP A 32 -29.08 -18.14 51.79
CA ASP A 32 -30.00 -18.85 50.91
C ASP A 32 -29.35 -19.46 49.66
N ASP A 33 -28.03 -19.33 49.47
CA ASP A 33 -27.34 -19.96 48.33
C ASP A 33 -27.34 -21.50 48.46
N PRO A 34 -27.77 -22.26 47.43
CA PRO A 34 -27.79 -23.71 47.45
C PRO A 34 -26.40 -24.31 47.63
N PHE A 35 -26.27 -25.21 48.61
CA PHE A 35 -25.03 -25.97 48.82
C PHE A 35 -24.89 -27.08 47.80
N VAL A 36 -23.70 -27.24 47.23
CA VAL A 36 -23.36 -28.31 46.28
C VAL A 36 -22.53 -29.40 47.00
N PRO A 37 -23.09 -30.61 47.17
CA PRO A 37 -22.37 -31.73 47.79
C PRO A 37 -21.07 -32.11 47.05
N VAL A 38 -20.03 -32.46 47.81
CA VAL A 38 -18.70 -32.86 47.29
C VAL A 38 -18.77 -34.02 46.30
N ARG A 39 -19.72 -34.96 46.46
CA ARG A 39 -19.93 -36.10 45.55
C ARG A 39 -20.05 -35.69 44.08
N PHE A 40 -20.60 -34.51 43.80
CA PHE A 40 -20.76 -34.06 42.43
C PHE A 40 -19.44 -33.74 41.73
N GLY A 41 -18.37 -33.41 42.47
CA GLY A 41 -17.04 -33.28 41.89
C GLY A 41 -16.32 -34.61 41.66
N GLU A 42 -16.85 -35.72 42.19
CA GLU A 42 -16.37 -37.07 41.84
C GLU A 42 -17.08 -37.58 40.57
N GLU A 43 -18.30 -37.11 40.32
CA GLU A 43 -19.14 -37.52 39.18
C GLU A 43 -18.98 -36.60 37.95
N LEU A 44 -18.75 -35.30 38.16
CA LEU A 44 -18.69 -34.27 37.12
C LEU A 44 -17.40 -33.46 37.26
N PRO A 45 -16.75 -33.03 36.15
CA PRO A 45 -15.55 -32.21 36.18
C PRO A 45 -15.86 -30.73 36.51
N LEU A 46 -16.46 -30.50 37.69
CA LEU A 46 -16.91 -29.19 38.14
C LEU A 46 -15.74 -28.24 38.41
N ARG A 47 -15.92 -26.98 37.98
CA ARG A 47 -14.99 -25.87 38.14
C ARG A 47 -15.71 -24.63 38.64
N ASP A 48 -14.92 -23.74 39.22
CA ASP A 48 -15.40 -22.44 39.68
C ASP A 48 -15.85 -21.60 38.47
N GLY A 49 -16.96 -20.88 38.60
CA GLY A 49 -17.48 -19.98 37.57
C GLY A 49 -18.46 -20.61 36.58
N LEU A 50 -18.80 -21.90 36.69
CA LEU A 50 -19.75 -22.56 35.80
C LEU A 50 -21.18 -22.01 35.97
N ARG A 51 -21.84 -21.65 34.87
CA ARG A 51 -23.27 -21.37 34.84
C ARG A 51 -24.04 -22.68 34.94
N VAL A 52 -24.90 -22.80 35.93
CA VAL A 52 -25.60 -24.04 36.24
C VAL A 52 -27.09 -23.80 36.47
N GLU A 53 -27.90 -24.72 35.98
CA GLU A 53 -29.30 -24.86 36.37
C GLU A 53 -29.42 -26.08 37.28
N VAL A 54 -29.93 -25.87 38.49
CA VAL A 54 -29.96 -26.89 39.53
C VAL A 54 -31.36 -27.09 40.09
N GLU A 55 -31.66 -28.35 40.39
CA GLU A 55 -32.79 -28.74 41.21
C GLU A 55 -32.34 -28.76 42.67
N VAL A 56 -33.08 -28.08 43.54
CA VAL A 56 -32.68 -27.81 44.92
C VAL A 56 -33.72 -28.34 45.88
N GLU A 57 -33.25 -29.04 46.90
CA GLU A 57 -34.07 -29.64 47.95
C GLU A 57 -33.64 -29.11 49.33
N MET A 58 -34.61 -28.85 50.21
CA MET A 58 -34.34 -28.39 51.57
C MET A 58 -33.91 -29.56 52.46
N LYS A 59 -32.62 -29.66 52.78
CA LYS A 59 -32.07 -30.76 53.61
C LYS A 59 -31.56 -30.28 54.96
N LYS A 60 -31.82 -31.06 56.01
CA LYS A 60 -31.21 -30.87 57.33
C LYS A 60 -29.78 -31.45 57.32
N PRO A 61 -28.76 -30.75 57.84
CA PRO A 61 -27.37 -31.22 57.83
C PRO A 61 -27.20 -32.55 58.59
N ARG A 62 -26.63 -33.57 57.93
CA ARG A 62 -26.33 -34.88 58.56
C ARG A 62 -25.33 -34.72 59.73
N ARG A 63 -25.55 -35.47 60.79
CA ARG A 63 -24.71 -35.46 62.01
C ARG A 63 -23.35 -36.10 61.69
N ARG A 64 -22.27 -35.30 61.59
CA ARG A 64 -20.90 -35.84 61.54
C ARG A 64 -20.64 -36.65 62.83
N ARG A 65 -20.39 -37.95 62.69
CA ARG A 65 -19.90 -38.82 63.77
C ARG A 65 -18.38 -38.53 63.92
N ARG A 66 -18.02 -37.40 64.52
CA ARG A 66 -16.64 -37.08 64.91
C ARG A 66 -16.55 -37.03 66.43
N GLY A 67 -15.44 -37.56 66.94
CA GLY A 67 -15.23 -38.00 68.31
C GLY A 67 -15.68 -37.05 69.43
N LYS A 68 -16.04 -37.70 70.53
CA LYS A 68 -16.39 -37.20 71.85
C LYS A 68 -15.34 -36.19 72.35
N ASN A 69 -15.54 -34.89 72.11
CA ASN A 69 -15.19 -33.77 73.02
C ASN A 69 -15.34 -32.42 72.31
N ARG A 70 -16.52 -31.81 72.42
CA ARG A 70 -16.71 -30.35 72.50
C ARG A 70 -18.15 -30.08 72.94
N ARG A 71 -18.31 -29.65 74.19
CA ARG A 71 -19.56 -29.09 74.70
C ARG A 71 -19.69 -27.67 74.14
N GLY A 72 -20.69 -27.46 73.28
CA GLY A 72 -21.03 -26.16 72.73
C GLY A 72 -22.36 -26.24 71.96
N SER A 73 -23.34 -25.49 72.45
CA SER A 73 -24.69 -25.20 71.93
C SER A 73 -25.11 -25.88 70.61
N SER A 74 -26.04 -26.84 70.69
CA SER A 74 -26.76 -27.38 69.53
C SER A 74 -28.21 -26.89 69.55
N GLY A 75 -28.44 -25.68 69.01
CA GLY A 75 -29.78 -25.28 68.58
C GLY A 75 -30.30 -26.18 67.43
N PRO A 76 -31.62 -26.19 67.16
CA PRO A 76 -32.17 -26.93 66.03
C PRO A 76 -31.54 -26.44 64.72
N ARG A 77 -30.94 -27.35 63.96
CA ARG A 77 -30.36 -27.01 62.65
C ARG A 77 -31.49 -26.79 61.65
N GLU A 78 -31.62 -25.56 61.17
CA GLU A 78 -32.55 -25.19 60.11
C GLU A 78 -32.25 -26.00 58.84
N ALA A 79 -33.30 -26.32 58.07
CA ALA A 79 -33.13 -26.92 56.75
C ALA A 79 -32.47 -25.87 55.84
N ARG A 80 -31.48 -26.29 55.06
CA ARG A 80 -30.76 -25.43 54.11
C ARG A 80 -30.98 -25.94 52.68
N PRO A 81 -30.97 -25.05 51.68
CA PRO A 81 -31.05 -25.45 50.29
C PRO A 81 -29.81 -26.25 49.90
N VAL A 82 -30.00 -27.45 49.32
CA VAL A 82 -28.92 -28.31 48.83
C VAL A 82 -29.25 -28.75 47.42
N VAL A 83 -28.28 -28.68 46.51
CA VAL A 83 -28.42 -29.18 45.14
C VAL A 83 -28.67 -30.69 45.17
N GLU A 84 -29.82 -31.09 44.64
CA GLU A 84 -30.21 -32.49 44.48
C GLU A 84 -29.67 -33.07 43.18
N ARG A 85 -29.72 -32.28 42.10
CA ARG A 85 -29.30 -32.67 40.74
C ARG A 85 -28.98 -31.43 39.90
N PHE A 86 -28.02 -31.56 38.98
CA PHE A 86 -27.79 -30.60 37.88
C PHE A 86 -28.76 -30.88 36.73
N VAL A 87 -29.47 -29.84 36.28
CA VAL A 87 -30.33 -29.89 35.09
C VAL A 87 -29.53 -29.57 33.84
N SER A 88 -28.75 -28.49 33.89
CA SER A 88 -27.83 -28.10 32.84
C SER A 88 -26.57 -27.45 33.42
N ILE A 89 -25.47 -27.56 32.70
CA ILE A 89 -24.17 -26.96 33.01
C ILE A 89 -23.66 -26.33 31.72
N GLU A 90 -23.47 -25.00 31.71
CA GLU A 90 -23.13 -24.23 30.50
C GLU A 90 -24.07 -24.50 29.32
N GLY A 91 -25.36 -24.71 29.61
CA GLY A 91 -26.38 -25.01 28.59
C GLY A 91 -26.38 -26.46 28.08
N MET A 92 -25.45 -27.31 28.54
CA MET A 92 -25.37 -28.74 28.21
C MET A 92 -26.04 -29.60 29.28
N THR A 93 -26.46 -30.82 28.92
CA THR A 93 -26.87 -31.80 29.93
C THR A 93 -25.66 -32.27 30.76
N PRO A 94 -25.84 -32.75 32.01
CA PRO A 94 -24.72 -33.23 32.83
C PRO A 94 -23.94 -34.38 32.19
N GLU A 95 -24.59 -35.23 31.40
CA GLU A 95 -23.93 -36.33 30.68
C GLU A 95 -23.04 -35.83 29.54
N GLU A 96 -23.53 -34.87 28.74
CA GLU A 96 -22.73 -34.21 27.70
C GLU A 96 -21.55 -33.44 28.33
N PHE A 97 -21.80 -32.71 29.42
CA PHE A 97 -20.76 -31.98 30.14
C PHE A 97 -19.68 -32.90 30.72
N ALA A 98 -20.04 -34.10 31.16
CA ALA A 98 -19.09 -35.08 31.68
C ALA A 98 -18.22 -35.71 30.58
N ASN A 99 -18.76 -35.87 29.37
CA ASN A 99 -18.10 -36.51 28.24
C ASN A 99 -17.27 -35.55 27.37
N ARG A 100 -17.39 -34.23 27.57
CA ARG A 100 -16.60 -33.23 26.83
C ARG A 100 -15.11 -33.33 27.19
N LYS A 101 -14.24 -33.03 26.22
CA LYS A 101 -12.80 -32.91 26.48
C LYS A 101 -12.55 -31.69 27.36
N THR A 102 -11.64 -31.83 28.33
CA THR A 102 -11.15 -30.66 29.07
C THR A 102 -10.15 -29.89 28.23
N PHE A 103 -9.89 -28.63 28.56
CA PHE A 103 -8.97 -27.75 27.83
C PHE A 103 -7.57 -28.37 27.68
N ASP A 104 -7.11 -29.09 28.71
CA ASP A 104 -5.80 -29.74 28.69
C ASP A 104 -5.77 -30.98 27.78
N ASP A 105 -6.94 -31.56 27.46
CA ASP A 105 -7.11 -32.72 26.57
C ASP A 105 -7.41 -32.33 25.11
N LEU A 106 -7.62 -31.04 24.82
CA LEU A 106 -7.87 -30.53 23.47
C LEU A 106 -6.60 -30.61 22.61
N THR A 107 -6.76 -31.06 21.37
CA THR A 107 -5.66 -31.19 20.42
C THR A 107 -5.25 -29.80 19.95
N SER A 108 -4.00 -29.43 20.22
CA SER A 108 -3.48 -28.10 19.88
C SER A 108 -2.97 -28.07 18.44
N ILE A 109 -3.47 -27.13 17.65
CA ILE A 109 -3.06 -26.92 16.25
C ILE A 109 -2.38 -25.57 16.07
N ASP A 110 -1.80 -25.34 14.89
CA ASP A 110 -1.20 -24.05 14.56
C ASP A 110 -2.28 -22.94 14.50
N PRO A 111 -1.90 -21.67 14.70
CA PRO A 111 -2.87 -20.59 14.62
C PRO A 111 -3.46 -20.44 13.21
N GLU A 112 -4.78 -20.53 13.09
CA GLU A 112 -5.55 -20.33 11.85
C GLU A 112 -7.07 -20.33 12.16
N PRO A 113 -7.92 -19.64 11.40
CA PRO A 113 -7.59 -18.65 10.37
C PRO A 113 -6.97 -17.37 10.94
N ILE A 114 -6.52 -16.49 10.05
CA ILE A 114 -6.02 -15.15 10.38
C ILE A 114 -7.12 -14.25 10.98
N LEU A 115 -6.73 -13.40 11.92
CA LEU A 115 -7.52 -12.34 12.52
C LEU A 115 -7.14 -11.00 11.90
N ASN A 116 -7.63 -10.73 10.68
CA ASN A 116 -7.39 -9.47 9.97
C ASN A 116 -7.85 -8.25 10.78
N LEU A 117 -7.02 -7.22 10.83
CA LEU A 117 -7.24 -5.98 11.59
C LEU A 117 -7.60 -4.79 10.71
N GLU A 118 -7.29 -4.83 9.42
CA GLU A 118 -7.63 -3.79 8.46
C GLU A 118 -9.16 -3.60 8.33
N TYR A 119 -9.61 -2.35 8.38
CA TYR A 119 -10.98 -1.94 8.09
C TYR A 119 -10.99 -0.54 7.44
N PRO A 120 -12.08 -0.13 6.77
CA PRO A 120 -12.14 1.18 6.13
C PRO A 120 -11.84 2.33 7.11
N GLY A 121 -10.81 3.12 6.82
CA GLY A 121 -10.37 4.23 7.67
C GLY A 121 -9.61 3.82 8.95
N CYS A 122 -9.12 2.58 9.03
CA CYS A 122 -8.34 2.12 10.18
C CYS A 122 -7.00 2.86 10.33
N PRO A 123 -6.44 2.95 11.55
CA PRO A 123 -5.10 3.46 11.75
C PRO A 123 -4.06 2.64 10.98
N PRO A 124 -2.96 3.25 10.48
CA PRO A 124 -1.89 2.54 9.78
C PRO A 124 -1.30 1.36 10.57
N ALA A 125 -1.40 1.39 11.91
CA ALA A 125 -1.02 0.30 12.80
C ALA A 125 -1.71 -1.02 12.46
N CYS A 126 -3.01 -1.01 12.17
CA CYS A 126 -3.76 -2.24 11.85
C CYS A 126 -3.23 -2.87 10.57
N ARG A 127 -3.05 -2.04 9.53
CA ARG A 127 -2.52 -2.46 8.23
C ARG A 127 -1.10 -3.00 8.30
N LEU A 128 -0.22 -2.34 9.05
CA LEU A 128 1.17 -2.81 9.23
C LEU A 128 1.27 -4.11 10.02
N VAL A 129 0.39 -4.32 11.00
CA VAL A 129 0.33 -5.59 11.76
C VAL A 129 -0.08 -6.73 10.83
N ASP A 130 -1.13 -6.53 10.03
CA ASP A 130 -1.59 -7.58 9.10
C ASP A 130 -0.51 -7.97 8.08
N LEU A 131 0.26 -7.01 7.58
CA LEU A 131 1.34 -7.25 6.62
C LEU A 131 2.56 -7.94 7.26
N PHE A 132 3.06 -7.45 8.39
CA PHE A 132 4.39 -7.87 8.89
C PHE A 132 4.35 -8.76 10.12
N CYS A 133 3.22 -8.84 10.81
CA CYS A 133 3.09 -9.56 12.08
C CYS A 133 1.66 -10.14 12.21
N PRO A 134 1.23 -10.99 11.26
CA PRO A 134 -0.15 -11.47 11.18
C PRO A 134 -0.54 -12.23 12.45
N ILE A 135 -1.79 -12.08 12.88
CA ILE A 135 -2.31 -12.67 14.11
C ILE A 135 -3.30 -13.79 13.75
N GLY A 136 -3.04 -15.02 14.19
CA GLY A 136 -4.00 -16.12 14.02
C GLY A 136 -4.93 -16.35 15.22
N ARG A 137 -6.01 -17.10 15.02
CA ARG A 137 -6.76 -17.70 16.13
C ARG A 137 -5.86 -18.67 16.88
N GLY A 138 -5.70 -18.48 18.20
CA GLY A 138 -4.75 -19.24 18.99
C GLY A 138 -3.33 -18.66 19.08
N GLN A 139 -3.09 -17.44 18.58
CA GLN A 139 -1.77 -16.81 18.62
C GLN A 139 -1.32 -16.52 20.06
N ARG A 140 -0.02 -16.68 20.33
CA ARG A 140 0.69 -16.17 21.52
C ARG A 140 1.55 -14.99 21.09
N GLY A 141 0.91 -13.82 20.97
CA GLY A 141 1.51 -12.58 20.53
C GLY A 141 2.08 -11.75 21.68
N MET A 142 3.29 -11.25 21.48
CA MET A 142 3.96 -10.37 22.43
C MET A 142 4.28 -9.02 21.78
N ILE A 143 3.73 -7.94 22.34
CA ILE A 143 4.07 -6.56 21.96
C ILE A 143 5.20 -6.08 22.86
N VAL A 144 6.42 -6.12 22.34
CA VAL A 144 7.64 -5.72 23.04
C VAL A 144 7.80 -4.22 22.93
N SER A 145 7.63 -3.50 24.04
CA SER A 145 7.60 -2.04 24.00
C SER A 145 8.49 -1.41 25.06
N PRO A 146 9.35 -0.45 24.69
CA PRO A 146 9.92 0.46 25.66
C PRO A 146 8.83 1.41 26.20
N PRO A 147 9.06 2.05 27.36
CA PRO A 147 8.15 3.07 27.87
C PRO A 147 7.94 4.21 26.85
N LYS A 148 6.70 4.70 26.74
CA LYS A 148 6.30 5.82 25.85
C LYS A 148 6.38 5.56 24.34
N ALA A 149 6.55 4.31 23.88
CA ALA A 149 6.54 4.00 22.44
C ALA A 149 5.15 3.82 21.82
N GLY A 150 4.07 3.99 22.59
CA GLY A 150 2.69 3.88 22.08
C GLY A 150 2.02 2.51 22.29
N LYS A 151 2.50 1.68 23.23
CA LYS A 151 1.93 0.34 23.53
C LYS A 151 0.40 0.34 23.66
N THR A 152 -0.13 1.30 24.40
CA THR A 152 -1.55 1.33 24.76
C THR A 152 -2.41 1.68 23.56
N THR A 153 -1.94 2.61 22.72
CA THR A 153 -2.61 2.95 21.46
C THR A 153 -2.65 1.75 20.53
N LEU A 154 -1.50 1.09 20.30
CA LEU A 154 -1.45 -0.09 19.45
C LEU A 154 -2.36 -1.22 19.95
N LEU A 155 -2.39 -1.46 21.27
CA LEU A 155 -3.26 -2.50 21.84
C LEU A 155 -4.75 -2.18 21.63
N LYS A 156 -5.14 -0.90 21.69
CA LYS A 156 -6.51 -0.46 21.39
C LYS A 156 -6.83 -0.60 19.90
N ASP A 157 -5.90 -0.26 19.02
CA ASP A 157 -6.09 -0.38 17.56
C ASP A 157 -6.32 -1.85 17.17
N ILE A 158 -5.48 -2.76 17.67
CA ILE A 158 -5.64 -4.21 17.48
C ILE A 158 -6.99 -4.69 18.02
N THR A 159 -7.37 -4.27 19.23
CA THR A 159 -8.65 -4.66 19.84
C THR A 159 -9.84 -4.18 19.00
N THR A 160 -9.75 -2.96 18.46
CA THR A 160 -10.78 -2.37 17.60
C THR A 160 -10.92 -3.14 16.30
N GLY A 161 -9.81 -3.45 15.62
CA GLY A 161 -9.81 -4.26 14.39
C GLY A 161 -10.45 -5.63 14.60
N ILE A 162 -10.12 -6.32 15.71
CA ILE A 162 -10.73 -7.62 16.06
C ILE A 162 -12.23 -7.50 16.28
N LEU A 163 -12.68 -6.47 17.02
CA LEU A 163 -14.10 -6.26 17.30
C LEU A 163 -14.91 -5.92 16.05
N ILE A 164 -14.34 -5.17 15.10
CA ILE A 164 -14.99 -4.82 13.84
C ILE A 164 -15.07 -6.04 12.92
N ASN A 165 -13.95 -6.73 12.70
CA ASN A 165 -13.82 -7.71 11.62
C ASN A 165 -14.27 -9.13 11.98
N HIS A 166 -14.23 -9.51 13.27
CA HIS A 166 -14.44 -10.91 13.70
C HIS A 166 -15.62 -11.04 14.66
N PRO A 167 -16.88 -11.00 14.18
CA PRO A 167 -18.07 -10.95 15.03
C PRO A 167 -18.26 -12.16 15.95
N ASP A 168 -17.66 -13.29 15.60
CA ASP A 168 -17.68 -14.55 16.35
C ASP A 168 -16.64 -14.61 17.49
N VAL A 169 -15.73 -13.63 17.56
CA VAL A 169 -14.68 -13.56 18.59
C VAL A 169 -15.13 -12.68 19.76
N LYS A 170 -14.90 -13.17 20.98
CA LYS A 170 -15.03 -12.41 22.23
C LYS A 170 -13.67 -11.90 22.68
N VAL A 171 -13.63 -10.65 23.14
CA VAL A 171 -12.41 -10.01 23.63
C VAL A 171 -12.46 -9.84 25.15
N ILE A 172 -11.39 -10.21 25.84
CA ILE A 172 -11.21 -9.95 27.26
C ILE A 172 -9.97 -9.09 27.44
N ALA A 173 -10.14 -7.85 27.91
CA ALA A 173 -9.03 -6.98 28.26
C ALA A 173 -8.63 -7.19 29.72
N LEU A 174 -7.44 -7.72 29.94
CA LEU A 174 -6.87 -7.98 31.27
C LEU A 174 -5.81 -6.93 31.59
N LEU A 175 -6.15 -5.94 32.43
CA LEU A 175 -5.26 -4.82 32.77
C LEU A 175 -4.72 -5.00 34.20
N ILE A 176 -3.43 -5.26 34.34
CA ILE A 176 -2.79 -5.65 35.61
C ILE A 176 -1.72 -4.65 36.03
N ASP A 177 -1.85 -4.14 37.26
CA ASP A 177 -0.91 -3.20 37.89
C ASP A 177 -0.64 -1.97 37.00
N GLU A 178 -1.66 -1.58 36.21
CA GLU A 178 -1.62 -0.40 35.36
C GLU A 178 -2.26 0.80 36.06
N ARG A 179 -1.98 2.01 35.57
CA ARG A 179 -2.47 3.23 36.21
C ARG A 179 -3.99 3.37 36.10
N PRO A 180 -4.70 3.87 37.13
CA PRO A 180 -6.16 3.99 37.12
C PRO A 180 -6.70 4.84 35.95
N GLU A 181 -5.99 5.89 35.56
CA GLU A 181 -6.35 6.73 34.42
C GLU A 181 -6.24 5.99 33.09
N GLU A 182 -5.24 5.10 32.93
CA GLU A 182 -5.07 4.28 31.72
C GLU A 182 -6.15 3.19 31.64
N VAL A 183 -6.52 2.59 32.78
CA VAL A 183 -7.66 1.66 32.89
C VAL A 183 -8.97 2.35 32.50
N THR A 184 -9.19 3.57 33.00
CA THR A 184 -10.40 4.35 32.70
C THR A 184 -10.47 4.72 31.23
N ASP A 185 -9.35 5.16 30.65
CA ASP A 185 -9.23 5.51 29.24
C ASP A 185 -9.45 4.30 28.32
N PHE A 186 -8.90 3.13 28.65
CA PHE A 186 -9.18 1.87 27.94
C PHE A 186 -10.65 1.48 28.06
N THR A 187 -11.22 1.61 29.26
CA THR A 187 -12.65 1.29 29.50
C THR A 187 -13.57 2.17 28.66
N ARG A 188 -13.30 3.47 28.60
CA ARG A 188 -14.09 4.42 27.82
C ARG A 188 -14.03 4.18 26.34
N ALA A 189 -12.88 3.73 25.82
CA ALA A 189 -12.72 3.45 24.40
C ALA A 189 -13.70 2.36 23.91
N PHE A 190 -13.98 1.35 24.74
CA PHE A 190 -14.75 0.17 24.33
C PHE A 190 -16.14 0.04 24.95
N LEU A 191 -16.36 0.57 26.16
CA LEU A 191 -17.63 0.44 26.90
C LEU A 191 -18.36 1.79 27.10
N GLY A 192 -17.79 2.91 26.62
CA GLY A 192 -18.36 4.25 26.79
C GLY A 192 -18.15 4.83 28.20
N THR A 193 -18.90 5.87 28.58
CA THR A 193 -18.79 6.47 29.93
C THR A 193 -19.17 5.45 31.00
N VAL A 194 -18.22 5.17 31.90
CA VAL A 194 -18.36 4.27 33.08
C VAL A 194 -19.58 4.63 33.97
N ALA A 195 -20.08 5.85 33.84
CA ALA A 195 -21.37 6.25 34.38
C ALA A 195 -22.37 6.40 33.22
N GLN A 196 -23.06 5.33 32.83
CA GLN A 196 -24.38 5.49 32.22
C GLN A 196 -25.29 6.02 33.34
N ARG A 197 -25.57 7.33 33.33
CA ARG A 197 -26.75 7.84 34.01
C ARG A 197 -27.95 7.50 33.12
N ASP A 198 -29.09 7.20 33.74
CA ASP A 198 -30.34 6.98 33.01
C ASP A 198 -30.58 8.17 32.05
N GLY A 199 -30.47 7.91 30.74
CA GLY A 199 -30.61 8.91 29.68
C GLY A 199 -29.37 9.19 28.82
N ASP A 200 -28.21 8.57 29.07
CA ASP A 200 -27.05 8.68 28.19
C ASP A 200 -27.23 7.88 26.88
N ALA A 201 -26.63 8.38 25.79
CA ALA A 201 -26.89 8.03 24.38
C ALA A 201 -26.94 6.52 24.05
N GLU A 202 -27.75 6.20 23.04
CA GLU A 202 -27.86 4.90 22.39
C GLU A 202 -26.47 4.33 22.03
N TRP A 203 -26.28 3.02 22.20
CA TRP A 203 -25.01 2.34 21.96
C TRP A 203 -24.48 2.66 20.55
N ASP A 204 -23.33 3.34 20.48
CA ASP A 204 -22.79 3.95 19.26
C ASP A 204 -21.72 3.10 18.56
N LYS A 205 -21.36 1.95 19.14
CA LYS A 205 -20.29 1.08 18.62
C LYS A 205 -20.82 0.03 17.65
N PRO A 206 -20.05 -0.33 16.62
CA PRO A 206 -20.47 -1.31 15.60
C PRO A 206 -20.47 -2.76 16.10
N TRP A 207 -19.95 -3.05 17.30
CA TRP A 207 -19.97 -4.37 17.93
C TRP A 207 -20.98 -4.43 19.07
N ALA A 208 -21.49 -5.63 19.40
CA ALA A 208 -22.37 -5.80 20.56
C ALA A 208 -21.63 -5.61 21.89
N LYS A 209 -22.31 -5.05 22.90
CA LYS A 209 -21.73 -4.67 24.20
C LYS A 209 -21.13 -5.85 24.98
N ASP A 210 -21.67 -7.05 24.81
CA ASP A 210 -21.22 -8.29 25.46
C ASP A 210 -20.01 -8.95 24.78
N ARG A 211 -19.55 -8.42 23.65
CA ARG A 211 -18.37 -8.95 22.93
C ARG A 211 -17.04 -8.54 23.53
N ILE A 212 -17.02 -7.54 24.41
CA ILE A 212 -15.81 -7.13 25.12
C ILE A 212 -16.05 -7.04 26.62
N GLU A 213 -15.16 -7.64 27.38
CA GLU A 213 -15.14 -7.55 28.84
C GLU A 213 -13.80 -6.96 29.30
N ILE A 214 -13.87 -6.02 30.25
CA ILE A 214 -12.68 -5.36 30.78
C ILE A 214 -12.52 -5.75 32.23
N ILE A 215 -11.47 -6.52 32.50
CA ILE A 215 -11.10 -7.03 33.81
C ILE A 215 -9.81 -6.32 34.22
N ALA A 216 -9.91 -5.40 35.18
CA ALA A 216 -8.77 -4.57 35.58
C ALA A 216 -8.47 -4.67 37.08
N SER A 217 -7.19 -4.67 37.40
CA SER A 217 -6.66 -4.48 38.74
C SER A 217 -5.57 -3.42 38.68
N SER A 218 -5.94 -2.16 38.97
CA SER A 218 -4.99 -1.03 38.97
C SER A 218 -3.88 -1.21 40.00
N ASN A 219 -2.79 -0.46 39.84
CA ASN A 219 -1.64 -0.42 40.76
C ASN A 219 -1.95 -0.02 42.22
N ASP A 220 -3.16 0.46 42.52
CA ASP A 220 -3.64 0.73 43.89
C ASP A 220 -4.01 -0.55 44.65
N HIS A 221 -4.20 -1.67 43.95
CA HIS A 221 -4.60 -2.95 44.52
C HIS A 221 -3.40 -3.78 45.00
N ASP A 222 -3.68 -4.81 45.81
CA ASP A 222 -2.63 -5.70 46.31
C ASP A 222 -2.18 -6.75 45.28
N VAL A 223 -0.95 -7.23 45.47
CA VAL A 223 -0.34 -8.28 44.62
C VAL A 223 -1.21 -9.54 44.57
N LYS A 224 -1.92 -9.84 45.67
CA LYS A 224 -2.80 -11.01 45.76
C LYS A 224 -3.98 -10.87 44.78
N ARG A 225 -4.65 -9.72 44.73
CA ARG A 225 -5.73 -9.46 43.77
C ARG A 225 -5.26 -9.53 42.32
N HIS A 226 -4.07 -9.01 41.99
CA HIS A 226 -3.50 -9.15 40.64
C HIS A 226 -3.38 -10.62 40.21
N ILE A 227 -2.88 -11.47 41.10
CA ILE A 227 -2.68 -12.90 40.85
C ILE A 227 -4.03 -13.62 40.73
N GLU A 228 -4.95 -13.37 41.65
CA GLU A 228 -6.26 -14.03 41.69
C GLU A 228 -7.09 -13.70 40.44
N ILE A 229 -7.21 -12.42 40.09
CA ILE A 229 -7.94 -11.97 38.90
C ILE A 229 -7.35 -12.57 37.63
N SER A 230 -6.02 -12.62 37.51
CA SER A 230 -5.35 -13.20 36.33
C SER A 230 -5.64 -14.69 36.18
N MET A 231 -5.61 -15.45 37.29
CA MET A 231 -5.90 -16.90 37.26
C MET A 231 -7.38 -17.17 36.98
N GLN A 232 -8.30 -16.41 37.59
CA GLN A 232 -9.73 -16.54 37.34
C GLN A 232 -10.07 -16.21 35.88
N THR A 233 -9.47 -15.16 35.33
CA THR A 233 -9.65 -14.79 33.92
C THR A 233 -9.18 -15.91 32.99
N LEU A 234 -8.04 -16.54 33.27
CA LEU A 234 -7.56 -17.67 32.48
C LEU A 234 -8.53 -18.85 32.52
N GLU A 235 -9.00 -19.25 33.70
CA GLU A 235 -9.92 -20.39 33.83
C GLU A 235 -11.25 -20.13 33.10
N LYS A 236 -11.76 -18.89 33.18
CA LYS A 236 -12.90 -18.44 32.38
C LYS A 236 -12.65 -18.60 30.88
N CYS A 237 -11.50 -18.14 30.38
CA CYS A 237 -11.15 -18.27 28.96
C CYS A 237 -11.07 -19.73 28.52
N LYS A 238 -10.47 -20.61 29.33
CA LYS A 238 -10.40 -22.05 29.03
C LYS A 238 -11.79 -22.67 28.91
N MET A 239 -12.70 -22.30 29.80
CA MET A 239 -14.08 -22.80 29.76
C MET A 239 -14.81 -22.36 28.50
N MET A 240 -14.65 -21.10 28.09
CA MET A 240 -15.20 -20.57 26.84
C MET A 240 -14.69 -21.37 25.63
N VAL A 241 -13.39 -21.68 25.58
CA VAL A 241 -12.80 -22.48 24.50
C VAL A 241 -13.32 -23.90 24.47
N GLU A 242 -13.48 -24.55 25.63
CA GLU A 242 -14.08 -25.88 25.71
C GLU A 242 -15.53 -25.91 25.22
N ASN A 243 -16.24 -24.78 25.29
CA ASN A 243 -17.60 -24.62 24.78
C ASN A 243 -17.64 -24.21 23.29
N GLY A 244 -16.49 -24.20 22.60
CA GLY A 244 -16.39 -23.86 21.18
C GLY A 244 -16.22 -22.37 20.90
N GLU A 245 -16.02 -21.51 21.91
CA GLU A 245 -15.90 -20.06 21.71
C GLU A 245 -14.46 -19.64 21.36
N HIS A 246 -14.33 -18.67 20.46
CA HIS A 246 -13.06 -18.04 20.14
C HIS A 246 -12.84 -16.80 21.00
N VAL A 247 -11.77 -16.81 21.81
CA VAL A 247 -11.48 -15.77 22.80
C VAL A 247 -10.13 -15.14 22.52
N VAL A 248 -10.09 -13.81 22.45
CA VAL A 248 -8.86 -13.02 22.42
C VAL A 248 -8.68 -12.32 23.77
N VAL A 249 -7.57 -12.58 24.44
CA VAL A 249 -7.18 -11.86 25.66
C VAL A 249 -6.13 -10.82 25.31
N VAL A 250 -6.43 -9.54 25.55
CA VAL A 250 -5.47 -8.44 25.46
C VAL A 250 -4.94 -8.12 26.86
N LEU A 251 -3.66 -8.39 27.10
CA LEU A 251 -3.04 -8.33 28.43
C LEU A 251 -2.02 -7.19 28.52
N ASP A 252 -2.26 -6.24 29.43
CA ASP A 252 -1.32 -5.15 29.74
C ASP A 252 -0.96 -5.20 31.23
N SER A 253 0.17 -5.79 31.65
CA SER A 253 1.25 -6.39 30.83
C SER A 253 1.81 -7.68 31.45
N LEU A 254 2.50 -8.50 30.63
CA LEU A 254 3.23 -9.69 31.09
C LEU A 254 4.33 -9.34 32.10
N THR A 255 5.03 -8.22 31.91
CA THR A 255 6.09 -7.79 32.81
C THR A 255 5.54 -7.50 34.21
N ARG A 256 4.41 -6.80 34.29
CA ARG A 256 3.72 -6.52 35.55
C ARG A 256 3.17 -7.77 36.21
N LEU A 257 2.61 -8.70 35.41
CA LEU A 257 2.18 -10.01 35.90
C LEU A 257 3.36 -10.81 36.50
N GLY A 258 4.48 -10.89 35.79
CA GLY A 258 5.70 -11.55 36.26
C GLY A 258 6.22 -10.94 37.57
N ARG A 259 6.21 -9.60 37.67
CA ARG A 259 6.56 -8.88 38.91
C ARG A 259 5.62 -9.21 40.07
N ALA A 260 4.30 -9.29 39.82
CA ALA A 260 3.33 -9.66 40.84
C ALA A 260 3.59 -11.07 41.39
N PHE A 261 3.81 -12.05 40.51
CA PHE A 261 4.15 -13.41 40.94
C PHE A 261 5.50 -13.49 41.66
N ASN A 262 6.51 -12.72 41.23
CA ASN A 262 7.81 -12.66 41.90
C ASN A 262 7.73 -12.03 43.31
N ARG A 263 6.76 -11.14 43.56
CA ARG A 263 6.51 -10.56 44.89
C ARG A 263 5.64 -11.43 45.78
N SER A 264 5.08 -12.53 45.27
CA SER A 264 4.19 -13.40 46.03
C SER A 264 4.97 -14.37 46.91
N GLY A 265 4.78 -14.30 48.22
CA GLY A 265 5.37 -15.27 49.16
C GLY A 265 4.89 -16.72 48.96
N LYS A 266 3.80 -16.94 48.20
CA LYS A 266 3.29 -18.28 47.87
C LYS A 266 3.97 -18.87 46.62
N HIS A 267 4.23 -18.05 45.61
CA HIS A 267 4.71 -18.48 44.29
C HIS A 267 6.22 -18.28 44.10
N ALA A 268 6.83 -17.34 44.83
CA ALA A 268 8.26 -17.04 44.81
C ALA A 268 8.94 -17.46 46.13
N ASN A 269 8.96 -18.76 46.41
CA ASN A 269 9.55 -19.33 47.63
C ASN A 269 10.50 -20.51 47.30
N SER A 270 11.28 -20.37 46.22
CA SER A 270 12.25 -21.42 45.84
C SER A 270 13.54 -21.35 46.65
N GLY A 271 13.83 -20.18 47.24
CA GLY A 271 15.10 -19.89 47.92
C GLY A 271 16.30 -19.73 46.97
N ARG A 272 16.06 -19.75 45.65
CA ARG A 272 17.07 -19.56 44.60
C ARG A 272 16.68 -18.39 43.72
N THR A 273 17.54 -17.37 43.69
CA THR A 273 17.34 -16.16 42.90
C THR A 273 18.20 -16.20 41.65
N MET A 274 17.58 -15.99 40.49
CA MET A 274 18.24 -15.82 39.22
C MET A 274 18.82 -14.40 39.09
N SER A 275 19.62 -14.18 38.04
CA SER A 275 20.06 -12.84 37.65
C SER A 275 18.86 -11.89 37.57
N GLY A 276 19.05 -10.62 37.97
CA GLY A 276 17.98 -9.62 37.96
C GLY A 276 16.99 -9.69 39.12
N GLY A 277 17.19 -10.57 40.12
CA GLY A 277 16.37 -10.59 41.34
C GLY A 277 15.04 -11.35 41.21
N ILE A 278 14.95 -12.23 40.21
CA ILE A 278 13.77 -13.06 39.96
C ILE A 278 13.94 -14.43 40.63
N ASP A 279 12.97 -14.88 41.42
CA ASP A 279 12.96 -16.23 41.99
C ASP A 279 12.79 -17.28 40.89
N SER A 280 13.53 -18.39 40.98
CA SER A 280 13.57 -19.41 39.94
C SER A 280 12.22 -20.06 39.59
N LYS A 281 11.21 -19.98 40.49
CA LYS A 281 9.86 -20.51 40.27
C LYS A 281 8.80 -19.43 40.05
N ALA A 282 9.15 -18.15 40.20
CA ALA A 282 8.19 -17.06 40.11
C ALA A 282 7.48 -17.01 38.74
N LEU A 283 8.17 -17.38 37.66
CA LEU A 283 7.65 -17.29 36.30
C LEU A 283 6.95 -18.57 35.81
N ASP A 284 6.89 -19.64 36.62
CA ASP A 284 6.26 -20.90 36.22
C ASP A 284 4.76 -20.74 35.92
N VAL A 285 4.03 -20.01 36.77
CA VAL A 285 2.60 -19.77 36.59
C VAL A 285 2.34 -18.74 35.47
N PRO A 286 3.01 -17.57 35.44
CA PRO A 286 2.87 -16.65 34.31
C PRO A 286 3.16 -17.28 32.94
N LYS A 287 4.19 -18.14 32.82
CA LYS A 287 4.47 -18.87 31.58
C LYS A 287 3.34 -19.81 31.19
N LYS A 288 2.70 -20.47 32.16
CA LYS A 288 1.50 -21.30 31.91
C LYS A 288 0.30 -20.48 31.50
N ILE A 289 0.12 -19.28 32.06
CA ILE A 289 -0.94 -18.35 31.64
C ILE A 289 -0.71 -18.01 30.17
N PHE A 290 0.45 -17.44 29.80
CA PHE A 290 0.73 -17.06 28.42
C PHE A 290 0.75 -18.26 27.45
N GLY A 291 1.29 -19.40 27.89
CA GLY A 291 1.34 -20.65 27.13
C GLY A 291 0.00 -21.39 27.02
N ALA A 292 -1.06 -20.92 27.69
CA ALA A 292 -2.38 -21.48 27.50
C ALA A 292 -2.95 -21.12 26.12
N ALA A 293 -2.58 -19.96 25.55
CA ALA A 293 -3.05 -19.56 24.23
C ALA A 293 -2.63 -20.56 23.15
N ARG A 294 -3.63 -21.07 22.44
CA ARG A 294 -3.55 -22.11 21.43
C ARG A 294 -4.84 -22.16 20.61
N ASN A 295 -4.72 -22.65 19.39
CA ASN A 295 -5.85 -23.06 18.59
C ASN A 295 -6.17 -24.53 18.89
N THR A 296 -7.43 -24.94 18.80
CA THR A 296 -7.82 -26.33 19.08
C THR A 296 -8.65 -26.92 17.96
N GLU A 297 -8.53 -28.23 17.74
CA GLU A 297 -9.28 -28.93 16.68
C GLU A 297 -10.73 -29.21 17.10
N GLU A 298 -10.97 -29.53 18.37
CA GLU A 298 -12.27 -29.97 18.87
C GLU A 298 -13.08 -28.89 19.59
N GLY A 299 -12.47 -27.73 19.89
CA GLY A 299 -13.08 -26.63 20.62
C GLY A 299 -12.90 -25.29 19.90
N GLY A 300 -12.93 -24.21 20.67
CA GLY A 300 -12.62 -22.88 20.16
C GLY A 300 -11.12 -22.59 20.13
N SER A 301 -10.76 -21.32 20.27
CA SER A 301 -9.36 -20.89 20.27
C SER A 301 -9.10 -19.85 21.36
N LEU A 302 -7.96 -19.95 22.03
CA LEU A 302 -7.48 -18.92 22.95
C LEU A 302 -6.32 -18.16 22.33
N THR A 303 -6.54 -16.93 21.93
CA THR A 303 -5.49 -16.00 21.50
C THR A 303 -5.08 -15.11 22.68
N MET A 304 -3.78 -14.89 22.88
CA MET A 304 -3.27 -13.91 23.83
C MET A 304 -2.36 -12.92 23.12
N ILE A 305 -2.69 -11.63 23.24
CA ILE A 305 -1.87 -10.52 22.75
C ILE A 305 -1.47 -9.71 23.98
N ALA A 306 -0.20 -9.82 24.38
CA ALA A 306 0.25 -9.27 25.64
C ALA A 306 1.43 -8.31 25.47
N THR A 307 1.42 -7.20 26.19
CA THR A 307 2.53 -6.26 26.19
C THR A 307 3.65 -6.76 27.11
N CYS A 308 4.90 -6.54 26.72
CA CYS A 308 6.08 -6.79 27.53
C CYS A 308 7.00 -5.55 27.49
N LEU A 309 7.35 -5.04 28.66
CA LEU A 309 8.20 -3.88 28.80
C LEU A 309 9.68 -4.26 28.64
N VAL A 310 10.39 -3.50 27.81
CA VAL A 310 11.85 -3.56 27.63
C VAL A 310 12.48 -2.18 27.84
N ASP A 311 13.80 -2.09 27.88
CA ASP A 311 14.55 -0.82 28.06
C ASP A 311 14.10 0.03 29.26
N THR A 312 13.63 -0.62 30.32
CA THR A 312 13.19 0.04 31.57
C THR A 312 14.36 0.41 32.49
N GLY A 313 15.57 -0.08 32.18
CA GLY A 313 16.74 -0.02 33.06
C GLY A 313 16.74 -1.10 34.16
N SER A 314 15.71 -1.95 34.24
CA SER A 314 15.63 -3.06 35.20
C SER A 314 16.16 -4.36 34.61
N GLN A 315 17.20 -4.92 35.21
CA GLN A 315 17.71 -6.26 34.85
C GLN A 315 16.66 -7.36 35.07
N GLY A 316 15.78 -7.20 36.06
CA GLY A 316 14.70 -8.14 36.29
C GLY A 316 13.68 -8.17 35.15
N ASP A 317 13.38 -7.02 34.54
CA ASP A 317 12.45 -6.96 33.41
C ASP A 317 13.03 -7.61 32.16
N GLN A 318 14.34 -7.45 31.92
CA GLN A 318 15.03 -8.14 30.83
C GLN A 318 14.93 -9.66 30.99
N VAL A 319 15.15 -10.19 32.20
CA VAL A 319 15.03 -11.63 32.47
C VAL A 319 13.59 -12.12 32.28
N ILE A 320 12.60 -11.32 32.70
CA ILE A 320 11.19 -11.64 32.46
C ILE A 320 10.90 -11.71 30.94
N PHE A 321 11.38 -10.74 30.17
CA PHE A 321 11.21 -10.70 28.72
C PHE A 321 11.81 -11.95 28.04
N GLU A 322 13.05 -12.31 28.34
CA GLU A 322 13.71 -13.48 27.74
C GLU A 322 12.96 -14.79 28.04
N GLU A 323 12.42 -14.95 29.26
CA GLU A 323 11.64 -16.12 29.65
C GLU A 323 10.32 -16.24 28.89
N PHE A 324 9.66 -15.11 28.58
CA PHE A 324 8.42 -15.09 27.80
C PHE A 324 8.65 -15.19 26.30
N LYS A 325 9.77 -14.66 25.79
CA LYS A 325 10.16 -14.75 24.38
C LYS A 325 10.21 -16.19 23.88
N GLY A 326 10.73 -17.11 24.70
CA GLY A 326 10.74 -18.55 24.39
C GLY A 326 9.35 -19.20 24.33
N THR A 327 8.32 -18.59 24.92
CA THR A 327 6.95 -19.11 25.01
C THR A 327 6.06 -18.59 23.87
N GLY A 328 6.31 -17.35 23.41
CA GLY A 328 5.57 -16.71 22.34
C GLY A 328 5.85 -17.30 20.95
N ASN A 329 4.91 -17.08 20.02
CA ASN A 329 5.07 -17.42 18.61
C ASN A 329 4.80 -16.23 17.66
N MET A 330 4.54 -15.04 18.21
CA MET A 330 4.51 -13.77 17.49
C MET A 330 5.16 -12.69 18.36
N GLU A 331 6.04 -11.89 17.75
CA GLU A 331 6.76 -10.80 18.39
C GLU A 331 6.57 -9.52 17.57
N LEU A 332 5.95 -8.50 18.16
CA LEU A 332 5.84 -7.17 17.59
C LEU A 332 6.67 -6.21 18.42
N ILE A 333 7.71 -5.64 17.83
CA ILE A 333 8.69 -4.83 18.53
C ILE A 333 8.43 -3.36 18.26
N LEU A 334 8.26 -2.55 19.31
CA LEU A 334 8.24 -1.09 19.22
C LEU A 334 9.63 -0.53 19.47
N ASP A 335 10.05 0.43 18.65
CA ASP A 335 11.38 1.04 18.73
C ASP A 335 11.32 2.45 19.30
N ARG A 336 12.09 2.68 20.36
CA ARG A 336 12.21 3.98 21.01
C ARG A 336 12.72 5.07 20.05
N ARG A 337 13.60 4.73 19.10
CA ARG A 337 14.19 5.69 18.14
C ARG A 337 13.14 6.24 17.18
N ILE A 338 12.12 5.44 16.84
CA ILE A 338 11.00 5.86 15.99
C ILE A 338 10.07 6.79 16.77
N ALA A 339 9.73 6.39 18.00
CA ALA A 339 8.87 7.19 18.89
C ALA A 339 9.50 8.54 19.29
N GLU A 340 10.82 8.60 19.49
CA GLU A 340 11.54 9.85 19.80
C GLU A 340 11.50 10.87 18.64
N LYS A 341 11.39 10.38 17.40
CA LYS A 341 11.13 11.21 16.21
C LYS A 341 9.65 11.57 16.01
N ARG A 342 8.77 11.12 16.91
CA ARG A 342 7.30 11.28 16.84
C ARG A 342 6.66 10.63 15.62
N LEU A 343 7.29 9.58 15.09
CA LEU A 343 6.70 8.74 14.05
C LEU A 343 5.88 7.64 14.71
N PHE A 344 4.61 7.51 14.31
CA PHE A 344 3.69 6.49 14.81
C PHE A 344 2.97 5.82 13.65
N PRO A 345 2.75 4.49 13.70
CA PRO A 345 3.08 3.59 14.81
C PRO A 345 4.58 3.27 14.88
N ALA A 346 5.13 3.22 16.10
CA ALA A 346 6.57 3.10 16.31
C ALA A 346 7.09 1.65 16.19
N ILE A 347 6.65 0.92 15.16
CA ILE A 347 6.91 -0.52 14.98
C ILE A 347 8.25 -0.72 14.25
N ASN A 348 9.11 -1.57 14.80
CA ASN A 348 10.28 -2.09 14.11
C ASN A 348 9.88 -3.31 13.29
N LEU A 349 9.62 -3.09 12.01
CA LEU A 349 9.04 -4.11 11.14
C LEU A 349 10.04 -5.21 10.78
N ALA A 350 11.32 -4.87 10.59
CA ALA A 350 12.37 -5.85 10.35
C ALA A 350 12.60 -6.80 11.54
N ALA A 351 12.37 -6.33 12.76
CA ALA A 351 12.55 -7.12 13.98
C ALA A 351 11.26 -7.79 14.48
N SER A 352 10.12 -7.50 13.85
CA SER A 352 8.82 -8.09 14.17
C SER A 352 8.51 -9.27 13.25
N GLY A 353 7.71 -10.21 13.73
CA GLY A 353 7.25 -11.32 12.90
C GLY A 353 6.45 -12.39 13.64
N THR A 354 5.81 -13.25 12.84
CA THR A 354 5.00 -14.37 13.32
C THR A 354 5.60 -15.68 12.83
N ARG A 355 5.73 -16.67 13.74
CA ARG A 355 6.17 -18.02 13.36
C ARG A 355 5.08 -18.71 12.54
N LYS A 356 5.49 -19.39 11.47
CA LYS A 356 4.58 -20.07 10.52
C LYS A 356 3.55 -19.12 9.89
N GLU A 357 3.98 -17.90 9.54
CA GLU A 357 3.13 -16.92 8.84
C GLU A 357 2.60 -17.45 7.49
N ASP A 358 3.24 -18.46 6.90
CA ASP A 358 2.79 -19.19 5.71
C ASP A 358 1.46 -19.95 5.86
N LYS A 359 1.03 -20.20 7.11
CA LYS A 359 -0.30 -20.75 7.39
C LYS A 359 -1.39 -19.69 7.51
N LEU A 360 -1.00 -18.44 7.73
CA LEU A 360 -1.91 -17.32 7.95
C LEU A 360 -2.13 -16.49 6.69
N ILE A 361 -1.08 -16.36 5.87
CA ILE A 361 -1.05 -15.54 4.66
C ILE A 361 -0.95 -16.47 3.45
N ALA A 362 -1.74 -16.20 2.42
CA ALA A 362 -1.66 -16.93 1.15
C ALA A 362 -0.26 -16.78 0.50
N ALA A 363 0.13 -17.78 -0.31
CA ALA A 363 1.49 -17.88 -0.84
C ALA A 363 1.93 -16.69 -1.70
N GLU A 364 1.01 -16.06 -2.44
CA GLU A 364 1.29 -14.88 -3.26
C GLU A 364 1.57 -13.62 -2.41
N PRO A 365 0.64 -13.15 -1.54
CA PRO A 365 0.92 -12.00 -0.67
C PRO A 365 2.15 -12.19 0.23
N LEU A 366 2.39 -13.44 0.66
CA LEU A 366 3.56 -13.76 1.49
C LEU A 366 4.88 -13.53 0.75
N LYS A 367 4.95 -13.79 -0.57
CA LYS A 367 6.14 -13.50 -1.37
C LYS A 367 6.41 -12.00 -1.42
N THR A 368 5.37 -11.20 -1.65
CA THR A 368 5.44 -9.73 -1.68
C THR A 368 5.92 -9.17 -0.34
N ILE A 369 5.28 -9.58 0.75
CA ILE A 369 5.64 -9.19 2.13
C ILE A 369 7.08 -9.59 2.44
N THR A 370 7.51 -10.78 2.01
CA THR A 370 8.89 -11.24 2.18
C THR A 370 9.88 -10.36 1.42
N ALA A 371 9.54 -9.93 0.20
CA ALA A 371 10.36 -9.02 -0.60
C ALA A 371 10.46 -7.64 0.08
N LEU A 372 9.34 -7.08 0.53
CA LEU A 372 9.30 -5.83 1.31
C LEU A 372 10.18 -5.93 2.56
N ARG A 373 10.04 -7.01 3.33
CA ARG A 373 10.84 -7.24 4.55
C ARG A 373 12.33 -7.30 4.23
N ARG A 374 12.75 -7.94 3.14
CA ARG A 374 14.16 -8.01 2.70
C ARG A 374 14.72 -6.62 2.34
N ARG A 375 13.95 -5.82 1.60
CA ARG A 375 14.34 -4.44 1.21
C ARG A 375 14.61 -3.57 2.43
N MET A 376 13.78 -3.73 3.46
CA MET A 376 13.83 -2.93 4.67
C MET A 376 14.97 -3.30 5.62
N MET A 377 15.55 -4.50 5.53
CA MET A 377 16.59 -4.95 6.47
C MET A 377 17.84 -4.05 6.49
N ASN A 378 18.13 -3.39 5.36
CA ASN A 378 19.31 -2.52 5.23
C ASN A 378 19.03 -1.06 5.64
N MET A 379 17.77 -0.72 5.93
CA MET A 379 17.37 0.65 6.29
C MET A 379 17.29 0.84 7.81
N PRO A 380 17.60 2.03 8.34
CA PRO A 380 17.26 2.42 9.70
C PRO A 380 15.74 2.33 9.99
N PRO A 381 15.31 1.83 11.17
CA PRO A 381 13.89 1.66 11.48
C PRO A 381 12.99 2.90 11.34
N PRO A 382 13.45 4.14 11.60
CA PRO A 382 12.62 5.31 11.32
C PRO A 382 12.30 5.51 9.84
N GLN A 383 13.28 5.28 8.95
CA GLN A 383 13.10 5.41 7.50
C GLN A 383 12.16 4.32 6.95
N GLN A 384 12.28 3.10 7.49
CA GLN A 384 11.38 1.99 7.19
C GLN A 384 9.90 2.37 7.41
N VAL A 385 9.60 2.99 8.55
CA VAL A 385 8.24 3.40 8.89
C VAL A 385 7.77 4.57 8.04
N GLU A 386 8.61 5.58 7.78
CA GLU A 386 8.28 6.71 6.89
C GLU A 386 7.90 6.23 5.48
N GLN A 387 8.71 5.33 4.91
CA GLN A 387 8.47 4.79 3.57
C GLN A 387 7.17 3.99 3.49
N LEU A 388 6.88 3.15 4.48
CA LEU A 388 5.63 2.40 4.49
C LEU A 388 4.42 3.26 4.79
N LEU A 389 4.52 4.28 5.65
CA LEU A 389 3.44 5.23 5.84
C LEU A 389 3.12 5.98 4.54
N ALA A 390 4.14 6.33 3.76
CA ALA A 390 3.94 6.88 2.42
C ALA A 390 3.26 5.87 1.48
N ALA A 391 3.60 4.59 1.55
CA ALA A 391 2.91 3.53 0.79
C ALA A 391 1.43 3.42 1.16
N LEU A 392 1.14 3.32 2.45
CA LEU A 392 -0.22 3.18 2.96
C LEU A 392 -1.07 4.42 2.68
N ALA A 393 -0.45 5.58 2.48
CA ALA A 393 -1.14 6.79 2.03
C ALA A 393 -1.48 6.78 0.54
N ARG A 394 -0.70 6.06 -0.27
CA ARG A 394 -0.93 5.89 -1.72
C ARG A 394 -1.98 4.82 -2.02
N PHE A 395 -2.00 3.73 -1.24
CA PHE A 395 -2.90 2.60 -1.45
C PHE A 395 -3.97 2.54 -0.38
N GLU A 396 -5.24 2.52 -0.78
CA GLU A 396 -6.37 2.49 0.16
C GLU A 396 -6.42 1.21 1.00
N THR A 397 -6.09 0.05 0.41
CA THR A 397 -6.10 -1.25 1.09
C THR A 397 -4.76 -1.98 1.04
N ASN A 398 -4.53 -2.92 1.96
CA ASN A 398 -3.35 -3.79 1.91
C ASN A 398 -3.36 -4.72 0.70
N GLU A 399 -4.54 -5.08 0.21
CA GLU A 399 -4.67 -5.87 -1.01
C GLU A 399 -4.22 -5.06 -2.23
N ASP A 400 -4.58 -3.77 -2.31
CA ASP A 400 -4.10 -2.89 -3.38
C ASP A 400 -2.61 -2.60 -3.25
N LEU A 401 -2.10 -2.50 -2.02
CA LEU A 401 -0.65 -2.41 -1.78
C LEU A 401 0.05 -3.69 -2.25
N ASP A 402 -0.48 -4.87 -1.91
CA ASP A 402 0.08 -6.16 -2.29
C ASP A 402 0.08 -6.32 -3.81
N ARG A 403 -1.04 -6.05 -4.47
CA ARG A 403 -1.18 -6.02 -5.94
C ARG A 403 -0.30 -4.96 -6.58
N GLY A 404 -0.18 -3.78 -5.96
CA GLY A 404 0.71 -2.72 -6.42
C GLY A 404 2.16 -3.16 -6.36
N VAL A 405 2.59 -3.80 -5.27
CA VAL A 405 3.98 -4.27 -5.11
C VAL A 405 4.27 -5.51 -5.96
N SER A 406 3.29 -6.39 -6.17
CA SER A 406 3.40 -7.55 -7.07
C SER A 406 3.21 -7.20 -8.55
N GLY A 407 2.58 -6.06 -8.86
CA GLY A 407 2.40 -5.46 -10.19
C GLY A 407 3.39 -4.34 -10.52
N GLY A 408 4.54 -4.25 -9.83
CA GLY A 408 5.63 -3.35 -10.22
C GLY A 408 5.68 -1.95 -9.58
N ALA A 409 4.72 -1.57 -8.74
CA ALA A 409 4.81 -0.37 -7.89
C ALA A 409 5.62 -0.67 -6.62
N GLY A 410 6.94 -0.78 -6.78
CA GLY A 410 7.86 -0.71 -5.67
C GLY A 410 7.82 0.67 -5.01
N LEU A 411 7.83 0.71 -3.68
CA LEU A 411 8.25 1.89 -2.91
C LEU A 411 9.69 2.26 -3.28
N ALA A 412 9.93 3.07 -4.31
CA ALA A 412 11.26 3.48 -4.75
C ALA A 412 12.13 3.92 -3.54
N VAL A 413 13.33 3.38 -3.34
CA VAL A 413 14.56 3.77 -4.05
C VAL A 413 15.36 2.54 -4.53
N ASP A 414 15.96 2.69 -5.72
CA ASP A 414 16.47 1.71 -6.68
C ASP A 414 15.39 0.89 -7.38
N ASP A 415 15.01 1.48 -8.52
CA ASP A 415 14.21 0.94 -9.58
C ASP A 415 14.93 -0.25 -10.20
N LYS A 416 14.37 -1.43 -9.95
CA LYS A 416 14.24 -2.42 -11.02
C LYS A 416 12.79 -2.87 -10.95
N ARG A 417 11.86 -2.05 -11.46
CA ARG A 417 10.81 -2.62 -12.31
C ARG A 417 11.49 -3.66 -13.21
N VAL A 418 10.86 -4.81 -13.40
CA VAL A 418 11.25 -5.65 -14.52
C VAL A 418 11.07 -4.74 -15.73
N GLU A 419 12.18 -4.21 -16.27
CA GLU A 419 12.16 -3.38 -17.46
C GLU A 419 11.45 -4.25 -18.50
N MET A 420 10.22 -3.89 -18.83
CA MET A 420 9.51 -4.59 -19.88
C MET A 420 10.33 -4.33 -21.13
N MET A 421 10.74 -5.39 -21.82
CA MET A 421 11.40 -5.21 -23.12
C MET A 421 10.41 -4.52 -24.06
N VAL A 422 10.90 -3.61 -24.90
CA VAL A 422 10.06 -2.98 -25.93
C VAL A 422 9.44 -4.08 -26.81
N PRO A 423 8.09 -4.21 -26.86
CA PRO A 423 7.41 -5.22 -27.65
C PRO A 423 7.70 -5.07 -29.14
N GLN A 424 7.73 -6.18 -29.87
CA GLN A 424 7.95 -6.16 -31.33
C GLN A 424 6.68 -5.81 -32.10
N GLU A 425 5.49 -6.07 -31.53
CA GLU A 425 4.20 -5.85 -32.19
C GLU A 425 3.42 -4.69 -31.55
N TRP A 426 2.78 -3.89 -32.41
CA TRP A 426 2.08 -2.66 -32.03
C TRP A 426 0.80 -2.51 -32.85
N THR A 427 -0.26 -2.06 -32.19
CA THR A 427 -1.51 -1.65 -32.86
C THR A 427 -1.50 -0.15 -32.99
N ILE A 428 -1.96 0.37 -34.14
CA ILE A 428 -1.99 1.82 -34.39
C ILE A 428 -3.41 2.25 -34.66
N GLU A 429 -3.90 3.22 -33.90
CA GLU A 429 -5.25 3.76 -34.01
C GLU A 429 -5.23 5.24 -34.37
N LEU A 430 -6.09 5.66 -35.30
CA LEU A 430 -6.30 7.06 -35.67
C LEU A 430 -7.22 7.77 -34.65
N GLN A 431 -6.74 8.86 -34.03
CA GLN A 431 -7.51 9.66 -33.06
C GLN A 431 -8.26 10.83 -33.72
N CYS A 432 -7.59 11.57 -34.62
CA CYS A 432 -8.19 12.66 -35.40
C CYS A 432 -7.42 12.92 -36.69
N ARG A 433 -8.05 13.58 -37.66
CA ARG A 433 -7.42 13.88 -38.95
C ARG A 433 -7.88 15.22 -39.53
N SER A 434 -6.93 15.97 -40.09
CA SER A 434 -7.23 17.20 -40.82
C SER A 434 -7.94 16.95 -42.16
N SER A 435 -8.54 18.01 -42.69
CA SER A 435 -9.06 18.02 -44.06
C SER A 435 -8.66 19.33 -44.75
N LEU A 436 -8.01 19.21 -45.91
CA LEU A 436 -7.69 20.35 -46.79
C LEU A 436 -8.70 20.51 -47.94
N ASP A 437 -9.67 19.59 -48.06
CA ASP A 437 -10.66 19.53 -49.14
C ASP A 437 -12.05 19.25 -48.56
N ALA A 438 -13.04 20.07 -48.91
CA ALA A 438 -14.43 19.89 -48.49
C ALA A 438 -15.02 18.52 -48.88
N ALA A 439 -14.49 17.89 -49.93
CA ALA A 439 -14.93 16.58 -50.40
C ALA A 439 -14.43 15.42 -49.51
N ILE A 440 -13.39 15.64 -48.69
CA ILE A 440 -12.83 14.64 -47.77
C ILE A 440 -13.15 15.11 -46.35
N PRO A 441 -14.13 14.52 -45.64
CA PRO A 441 -14.46 14.95 -44.29
C PRO A 441 -13.26 14.81 -43.34
N ALA A 442 -13.10 15.76 -42.43
CA ALA A 442 -12.16 15.63 -41.32
C ALA A 442 -12.69 14.60 -40.30
N PHE A 443 -11.79 13.81 -39.68
CA PHE A 443 -12.16 12.82 -38.66
C PHE A 443 -12.10 13.47 -37.29
N ASN A 444 -13.22 13.50 -36.57
CA ASN A 444 -13.43 14.16 -35.28
C ASN A 444 -13.09 15.66 -35.20
N LEU A 445 -12.88 16.33 -36.35
CA LEU A 445 -12.57 17.75 -36.44
C LEU A 445 -13.50 18.49 -37.41
N PRO A 446 -13.65 19.82 -37.29
CA PRO A 446 -14.39 20.62 -38.27
C PRO A 446 -13.80 20.54 -39.68
N GLN A 447 -14.64 20.71 -40.71
CA GLN A 447 -14.15 20.79 -42.09
C GLN A 447 -13.16 21.96 -42.26
N PHE A 448 -12.15 21.76 -43.12
CA PHE A 448 -11.06 22.72 -43.36
C PHE A 448 -10.18 23.02 -42.13
N SER A 449 -10.25 22.19 -41.08
CA SER A 449 -9.27 22.24 -40.00
C SER A 449 -7.95 21.61 -40.41
N SER A 450 -6.83 22.17 -39.98
CA SER A 450 -5.50 21.57 -40.05
C SER A 450 -4.96 21.30 -38.65
N LEU A 451 -4.12 20.29 -38.48
CA LEU A 451 -3.40 20.09 -37.22
C LEU A 451 -2.22 21.07 -37.16
N SER A 452 -1.88 21.58 -35.98
CA SER A 452 -0.79 22.57 -35.84
C SER A 452 0.61 21.95 -35.93
N SER A 453 0.70 20.62 -36.05
CA SER A 453 1.90 19.82 -36.35
C SER A 453 3.07 19.91 -35.36
N GLN A 454 2.91 20.61 -34.24
CA GLN A 454 4.03 20.97 -33.36
C GLN A 454 4.01 20.32 -31.96
N TYR A 455 2.85 19.92 -31.41
CA TYR A 455 2.76 19.33 -30.06
C TYR A 455 1.60 18.33 -29.96
N VAL A 456 1.92 17.05 -29.80
CA VAL A 456 0.99 15.98 -29.37
C VAL A 456 1.31 15.68 -27.91
N SER A 457 0.29 15.47 -27.08
CA SER A 457 0.48 14.96 -25.73
C SER A 457 -0.50 13.83 -25.43
N ILE A 458 -0.07 12.81 -24.71
CA ILE A 458 -0.86 11.66 -24.29
C ILE A 458 -0.89 11.54 -22.78
N ASP A 459 -2.09 11.40 -22.24
CA ASP A 459 -2.32 11.17 -20.82
C ASP A 459 -2.16 9.66 -20.50
N ASP A 460 -1.96 9.34 -19.23
CA ASP A 460 -1.81 7.94 -18.77
C ASP A 460 -3.11 7.14 -18.97
N ASP A 461 -4.26 7.81 -19.14
CA ASP A 461 -5.49 7.14 -19.51
C ASP A 461 -5.60 6.84 -21.01
N GLY A 462 -4.63 7.22 -21.84
CA GLY A 462 -4.62 7.04 -23.29
C GLY A 462 -5.30 8.17 -24.08
N GLY A 463 -5.82 9.20 -23.40
CA GLY A 463 -6.36 10.38 -24.06
C GLY A 463 -5.28 11.26 -24.67
N VAL A 464 -5.53 11.77 -25.87
CA VAL A 464 -4.57 12.56 -26.65
C VAL A 464 -5.07 13.99 -26.83
N ALA A 465 -4.21 14.96 -26.51
CA ALA A 465 -4.43 16.38 -26.77
C ALA A 465 -3.53 16.88 -27.91
N ILE A 466 -4.10 17.71 -28.80
CA ILE A 466 -3.35 18.40 -29.85
C ILE A 466 -3.99 19.75 -30.18
N ARG A 467 -3.16 20.71 -30.59
CA ARG A 467 -3.66 21.97 -31.16
C ARG A 467 -4.11 21.84 -32.61
N VAL A 468 -5.20 22.53 -32.92
CA VAL A 468 -5.87 22.47 -34.22
C VAL A 468 -6.09 23.87 -34.77
N PHE A 469 -5.68 24.08 -36.01
CA PHE A 469 -6.08 25.23 -36.82
C PHE A 469 -7.48 25.06 -37.36
N LEU A 470 -8.27 26.12 -37.28
CA LEU A 470 -9.66 26.16 -37.74
C LEU A 470 -9.79 27.17 -38.87
N SER A 471 -10.59 26.84 -39.89
CA SER A 471 -10.92 27.80 -40.95
C SER A 471 -11.93 28.83 -40.43
N GLY A 472 -11.47 29.94 -39.86
CA GLY A 472 -12.36 30.99 -39.37
C GLY A 472 -11.78 31.84 -38.24
N ASN A 473 -12.66 32.56 -37.56
CA ASN A 473 -12.35 33.23 -36.30
C ASN A 473 -13.21 32.58 -35.20
N PRO A 474 -12.61 31.99 -34.14
CA PRO A 474 -11.17 31.91 -33.88
C PRO A 474 -10.43 30.98 -34.86
N SER A 475 -9.13 31.24 -35.06
CA SER A 475 -8.29 30.50 -36.04
C SER A 475 -7.65 29.24 -35.47
N GLU A 476 -7.78 29.00 -34.16
CA GLU A 476 -7.18 27.88 -33.45
C GLU A 476 -8.06 27.35 -32.31
N GLY A 477 -7.82 26.09 -31.93
CA GLY A 477 -8.44 25.39 -30.81
C GLY A 477 -7.62 24.19 -30.33
N ILE A 478 -8.15 23.46 -29.35
CA ILE A 478 -7.55 22.21 -28.82
C ILE A 478 -8.52 21.07 -29.07
N PHE A 479 -8.01 20.01 -29.67
CA PHE A 479 -8.66 18.71 -29.73
C PHE A 479 -8.24 17.88 -28.53
N TYR A 480 -9.20 17.15 -27.97
CA TYR A 480 -8.95 16.05 -27.07
C TYR A 480 -9.81 14.84 -27.50
N GLY A 481 -9.21 13.66 -27.48
CA GLY A 481 -9.88 12.42 -27.85
C GLY A 481 -9.15 11.19 -27.34
N LYS A 482 -9.88 10.08 -27.22
CA LYS A 482 -9.39 8.80 -26.73
C LYS A 482 -10.10 7.68 -27.49
N ASP A 483 -9.38 6.61 -27.81
CA ASP A 483 -9.92 5.42 -28.50
C ASP A 483 -10.72 5.78 -29.77
N GLY A 484 -10.19 6.71 -30.58
CA GLY A 484 -10.82 7.17 -31.81
C GLY A 484 -12.07 8.03 -31.59
N VAL A 485 -12.42 8.37 -30.35
CA VAL A 485 -13.58 9.19 -29.99
C VAL A 485 -13.09 10.51 -29.39
N GLY A 486 -13.49 11.64 -29.99
CA GLY A 486 -13.09 12.94 -29.47
C GLY A 486 -13.63 14.11 -30.26
N GLY A 487 -13.15 15.29 -29.92
CA GLY A 487 -13.52 16.50 -30.62
C GLY A 487 -12.77 17.74 -30.15
N LEU A 488 -13.17 18.86 -30.72
CA LEU A 488 -12.69 20.17 -30.32
C LEU A 488 -13.25 20.51 -28.93
N VAL A 489 -12.38 20.62 -27.94
CA VAL A 489 -12.75 20.91 -26.53
C VAL A 489 -12.58 22.39 -26.20
N VAL A 490 -11.60 23.07 -26.82
CA VAL A 490 -11.38 24.51 -26.63
C VAL A 490 -11.37 25.23 -27.97
N THR A 491 -12.06 26.37 -28.04
CA THR A 491 -12.07 27.28 -29.21
C THR A 491 -11.76 28.69 -28.72
N GLY A 492 -10.84 29.43 -29.35
CA GLY A 492 -10.69 30.84 -28.97
C GLY A 492 -9.31 31.48 -29.11
N PHE A 493 -8.30 30.76 -29.61
CA PHE A 493 -6.96 31.35 -29.74
C PHE A 493 -6.89 32.19 -31.02
N ASN A 494 -6.45 33.44 -30.89
CA ASN A 494 -6.20 34.37 -32.01
C ASN A 494 -4.72 34.78 -31.96
N ALA A 495 -3.82 33.93 -32.44
CA ALA A 495 -2.40 34.28 -32.50
C ALA A 495 -1.63 33.60 -33.63
N ASP A 496 -0.40 34.06 -33.81
CA ASP A 496 0.54 33.63 -34.84
C ASP A 496 1.22 32.32 -34.38
N PRO A 497 1.01 31.18 -35.08
CA PRO A 497 1.40 29.84 -34.62
C PRO A 497 2.90 29.54 -34.58
N ILE A 498 3.74 30.51 -34.91
CA ILE A 498 5.17 30.30 -35.13
C ILE A 498 5.94 30.33 -33.80
N TRP A 499 5.30 30.79 -32.71
CA TRP A 499 6.01 31.18 -31.49
C TRP A 499 5.29 30.68 -30.23
N GLY A 500 5.59 29.45 -29.78
CA GLY A 500 5.23 28.94 -28.44
C GLY A 500 3.77 28.56 -28.23
N THR A 501 3.33 27.42 -28.75
CA THR A 501 1.96 26.94 -28.50
C THR A 501 1.96 25.49 -28.04
N THR A 502 2.55 25.25 -26.87
CA THR A 502 2.52 23.93 -26.23
C THR A 502 1.09 23.55 -25.79
N VAL A 503 0.85 22.24 -25.76
CA VAL A 503 -0.32 21.62 -25.16
C VAL A 503 0.15 20.35 -24.46
N GLU A 504 -0.26 20.17 -23.22
CA GLU A 504 0.07 18.98 -22.43
C GLU A 504 -1.17 18.48 -21.71
N ALA A 505 -1.35 17.15 -21.72
CA ALA A 505 -2.43 16.47 -21.05
C ALA A 505 -1.87 15.57 -19.93
N ARG A 506 -2.40 15.73 -18.72
CA ARG A 506 -2.00 14.92 -17.56
C ARG A 506 -3.17 14.80 -16.58
N ALA A 507 -3.49 13.59 -16.17
CA ALA A 507 -4.54 13.28 -15.19
C ALA A 507 -5.89 13.99 -15.44
N GLY A 508 -6.32 14.06 -16.70
CA GLY A 508 -7.56 14.70 -17.11
C GLY A 508 -7.52 16.25 -17.13
N LEU A 509 -6.34 16.84 -17.01
CA LEU A 509 -6.09 18.26 -17.15
C LEU A 509 -5.36 18.53 -18.47
N ILE A 510 -5.70 19.65 -19.12
CA ILE A 510 -5.09 20.10 -20.36
C ILE A 510 -4.50 21.49 -20.12
N ALA A 511 -3.18 21.61 -20.11
CA ALA A 511 -2.48 22.88 -20.03
C ALA A 511 -2.15 23.39 -21.43
N ALA A 512 -2.40 24.68 -21.68
CA ALA A 512 -2.11 25.30 -22.97
C ALA A 512 -1.80 26.80 -22.84
N GLU A 513 -0.77 27.25 -23.56
CA GLU A 513 -0.43 28.67 -23.74
C GLU A 513 -1.55 29.44 -24.47
N GLN A 514 -1.89 30.64 -24.03
CA GLN A 514 -2.84 31.49 -24.74
C GLN A 514 -2.14 32.26 -25.83
N GLY A 515 -2.77 32.30 -27.01
CA GLY A 515 -2.48 33.24 -28.09
C GLY A 515 -1.01 33.66 -28.22
N SER A 516 -0.67 34.81 -27.63
CA SER A 516 0.68 35.36 -27.58
C SER A 516 1.37 35.05 -26.25
N PHE A 517 2.70 35.07 -26.26
CA PHE A 517 3.55 34.87 -25.07
C PHE A 517 3.11 35.64 -23.81
N ASP A 518 2.52 36.82 -23.97
CA ASP A 518 2.10 37.69 -22.87
C ASP A 518 0.71 37.33 -22.29
N ASP A 519 -0.06 36.46 -22.97
CA ASP A 519 -1.45 36.14 -22.63
C ASP A 519 -1.59 35.09 -21.52
N GLY A 520 -0.51 34.39 -21.17
CA GLY A 520 -0.48 33.41 -20.09
C GLY A 520 -0.69 31.96 -20.52
N ALA A 521 -0.84 31.07 -19.54
CA ALA A 521 -1.16 29.66 -19.72
C ALA A 521 -2.48 29.32 -19.03
N TRP A 522 -3.38 28.59 -19.68
CA TRP A 522 -4.67 28.20 -19.11
C TRP A 522 -4.76 26.68 -18.97
N LEU A 523 -5.41 26.26 -17.89
CA LEU A 523 -5.69 24.88 -17.56
C LEU A 523 -7.18 24.60 -17.82
N TYR A 524 -7.46 23.55 -18.58
CA TYR A 524 -8.81 23.09 -18.89
C TYR A 524 -8.99 21.65 -18.40
N ASP A 525 -10.24 21.23 -18.18
CA ASP A 525 -10.56 19.81 -18.08
C ASP A 525 -10.69 19.19 -19.49
N THR A 526 -10.78 17.87 -19.58
CA THR A 526 -10.97 17.13 -20.85
C THR A 526 -12.29 17.44 -21.56
N LYS A 527 -13.19 18.21 -20.95
CA LYS A 527 -14.43 18.70 -21.57
C LYS A 527 -14.29 20.13 -22.09
N GLY A 528 -13.12 20.75 -21.90
CA GLY A 528 -12.83 22.12 -22.32
C GLY A 528 -13.29 23.20 -21.34
N ASN A 529 -13.73 22.84 -20.13
CA ASN A 529 -14.06 23.83 -19.12
C ASN A 529 -12.76 24.42 -18.56
N LEU A 530 -12.70 25.75 -18.49
CA LEU A 530 -11.58 26.45 -17.89
C LEU A 530 -11.52 26.16 -16.38
N VAL A 531 -10.41 25.58 -15.92
CA VAL A 531 -10.15 25.23 -14.51
C VAL A 531 -9.38 26.36 -13.82
N GLN A 532 -8.28 26.83 -14.43
CA GLN A 532 -7.42 27.88 -13.86
C GLN A 532 -6.70 28.68 -14.95
N THR A 533 -6.40 29.95 -14.67
CA THR A 533 -5.61 30.83 -15.55
C THR A 533 -4.32 31.27 -14.87
N PHE A 534 -3.21 31.19 -15.57
CA PHE A 534 -1.90 31.66 -15.16
C PHE A 534 -1.48 32.82 -16.05
N ASN A 535 -1.78 34.05 -15.63
CA ASN A 535 -1.49 35.27 -16.40
C ASN A 535 -0.10 35.82 -16.08
N ALA A 536 0.46 36.63 -16.99
CA ALA A 536 1.71 37.37 -16.76
C ALA A 536 1.64 38.21 -15.48
N GLY A 537 2.78 38.36 -14.81
CA GLY A 537 2.98 39.01 -13.52
C GLY A 537 3.34 38.01 -12.41
N GLY A 538 2.81 38.25 -11.21
CA GLY A 538 3.06 37.44 -10.00
C GLY A 538 4.30 37.88 -9.21
N SER A 539 4.66 37.12 -8.17
CA SER A 539 5.76 37.46 -7.24
C SER A 539 7.13 37.47 -7.94
N GLU A 540 7.30 36.63 -8.97
CA GLU A 540 8.53 36.57 -9.76
C GLU A 540 8.54 37.55 -10.94
N GLY A 541 7.45 38.29 -11.16
CA GLY A 541 7.36 39.34 -12.18
C GLY A 541 7.55 38.81 -13.61
N VAL A 542 6.97 37.65 -13.91
CA VAL A 542 7.04 37.01 -15.24
C VAL A 542 6.31 37.85 -16.27
N SER A 543 6.93 38.10 -17.42
CA SER A 543 6.39 38.94 -18.50
C SER A 543 5.79 38.15 -19.66
N GLY A 544 6.14 36.87 -19.81
CA GLY A 544 5.54 35.97 -20.81
C GLY A 544 5.82 34.50 -20.50
N PHE A 545 5.21 33.58 -21.24
CA PHE A 545 5.21 32.12 -21.02
C PHE A 545 5.70 31.38 -22.26
N SER A 546 6.41 30.28 -22.08
CA SER A 546 6.74 29.34 -23.17
C SER A 546 7.12 27.98 -22.61
N GLY A 547 6.68 26.91 -23.27
CA GLY A 547 6.97 25.54 -22.86
C GLY A 547 6.23 25.16 -21.59
N VAL A 548 4.89 25.17 -21.62
CA VAL A 548 4.06 24.88 -20.46
C VAL A 548 3.90 23.37 -20.32
N THR A 549 4.24 22.88 -19.15
CA THR A 549 4.09 21.48 -18.74
C THR A 549 3.29 21.38 -17.46
N VAL A 550 2.63 20.25 -17.19
CA VAL A 550 1.61 20.13 -16.14
C VAL A 550 1.70 18.84 -15.34
N THR A 551 1.56 18.99 -14.03
CA THR A 551 1.49 17.87 -13.10
C THR A 551 0.05 17.42 -12.85
N SER A 552 -0.13 16.19 -12.36
CA SER A 552 -1.43 15.57 -12.10
C SER A 552 -2.34 16.33 -11.12
N ASP A 553 -1.77 17.15 -10.24
CA ASP A 553 -2.55 18.02 -9.33
C ASP A 553 -2.73 19.45 -9.87
N GLY A 554 -2.27 19.72 -11.10
CA GLY A 554 -2.49 20.94 -11.86
C GLY A 554 -1.41 22.01 -11.75
N ALA A 555 -0.33 21.80 -11.00
CA ALA A 555 0.79 22.75 -11.00
C ALA A 555 1.45 22.77 -12.39
N ILE A 556 1.82 23.96 -12.86
CA ILE A 556 2.46 24.12 -14.17
C ILE A 556 3.92 24.54 -14.04
N CYS A 557 4.76 24.02 -14.93
CA CYS A 557 6.10 24.55 -15.15
C CYS A 557 6.16 25.25 -16.49
N TYR A 558 6.87 26.38 -16.55
CA TYR A 558 7.06 27.12 -17.78
C TYR A 558 8.32 27.95 -17.73
N ARG A 559 8.82 28.32 -18.91
CA ARG A 559 9.82 29.37 -19.05
C ARG A 559 9.12 30.74 -19.05
N GLY A 560 9.52 31.57 -18.10
CA GLY A 560 9.11 32.96 -17.94
C GLY A 560 10.12 33.96 -18.50
N ASP A 561 9.63 35.03 -19.12
CA ASP A 561 10.38 36.17 -19.69
C ASP A 561 11.06 35.95 -21.06
N PHE A 562 11.13 37.04 -21.86
CA PHE A 562 11.83 37.09 -23.15
C PHE A 562 12.73 38.35 -23.24
N GLY A 563 14.06 38.20 -23.35
CA GLY A 563 14.94 39.34 -23.66
C GLY A 563 16.35 39.35 -23.04
N PHE A 564 17.11 40.41 -23.34
CA PHE A 564 18.59 40.51 -23.40
C PHE A 564 19.43 40.24 -22.13
N THR A 565 18.87 39.77 -21.00
CA THR A 565 19.68 39.51 -19.78
C THR A 565 19.55 38.11 -19.19
N SER A 566 18.35 37.50 -19.14
CA SER A 566 18.15 36.14 -18.59
C SER A 566 16.70 35.66 -18.72
N ASP A 567 16.49 34.37 -18.94
CA ASP A 567 15.17 33.72 -18.88
C ASP A 567 14.97 33.08 -17.48
N LYS A 568 13.72 32.96 -17.02
CA LYS A 568 13.36 32.30 -15.75
C LYS A 568 12.68 30.97 -16.02
N ILE A 569 12.96 29.95 -15.22
CA ILE A 569 12.16 28.73 -15.15
C ILE A 569 11.32 28.82 -13.88
N VAL A 570 10.00 28.72 -13.99
CA VAL A 570 9.07 28.97 -12.89
C VAL A 570 8.09 27.80 -12.77
N ILE A 571 7.83 27.38 -11.54
CA ILE A 571 6.68 26.54 -11.18
C ILE A 571 5.60 27.48 -10.63
N ASP A 572 4.37 27.34 -11.11
CA ASP A 572 3.22 28.11 -10.62
C ASP A 572 2.14 27.14 -10.13
N GLU A 573 1.87 27.18 -8.83
CA GLU A 573 1.12 26.16 -8.11
C GLU A 573 -0.40 26.27 -8.32
N PHE A 574 -1.05 25.10 -8.41
CA PHE A 574 -2.49 24.95 -8.50
C PHE A 574 -3.14 24.94 -7.12
N VAL A 575 -3.48 26.13 -6.62
CA VAL A 575 -4.05 26.30 -5.28
C VAL A 575 -4.93 27.55 -5.22
N PRO A 576 -5.80 27.68 -4.19
CA PRO A 576 -6.57 28.91 -3.95
C PRO A 576 -5.72 30.17 -3.81
N MET A 577 -4.42 30.03 -3.51
CA MET A 577 -3.48 31.13 -3.38
C MET A 577 -2.26 30.89 -4.29
N ARG A 578 -2.30 31.46 -5.49
CA ARG A 578 -1.25 31.37 -6.51
C ARG A 578 0.14 31.60 -5.91
N THR A 579 1.04 30.64 -6.06
CA THR A 579 2.43 30.71 -5.59
C THR A 579 3.36 30.44 -6.77
N GLN A 580 4.19 31.41 -7.12
CA GLN A 580 5.26 31.25 -8.12
C GLN A 580 6.58 30.95 -7.41
N THR A 581 7.25 29.90 -7.88
CA THR A 581 8.57 29.49 -7.40
C THR A 581 9.56 29.59 -8.55
N LEU A 582 10.57 30.46 -8.42
CA LEU A 582 11.69 30.52 -9.36
C LEU A 582 12.58 29.29 -9.17
N VAL A 583 12.60 28.40 -10.16
CA VAL A 583 13.43 27.19 -10.19
C VAL A 583 14.84 27.53 -10.63
N ALA A 584 14.96 28.30 -11.71
CA ALA A 584 16.26 28.65 -12.29
C ALA A 584 16.22 29.96 -13.07
N GLN A 585 17.40 30.55 -13.25
CA GLN A 585 17.61 31.71 -14.12
C GLN A 585 18.73 31.39 -15.11
N THR A 586 18.40 31.33 -16.39
CA THR A 586 19.32 30.93 -17.48
C THR A 586 19.75 32.14 -18.31
N GLY A 587 20.87 32.03 -19.02
CA GLY A 587 21.38 33.05 -19.93
C GLY A 587 20.50 33.22 -21.17
N ALA A 588 20.49 34.44 -21.72
CA ALA A 588 19.67 34.79 -22.87
C ALA A 588 20.25 34.22 -24.18
N GLU A 589 19.78 33.04 -24.60
CA GLU A 589 19.78 32.68 -26.02
C GLU A 589 18.33 32.54 -26.49
N TYR A 590 18.03 33.17 -27.63
CA TYR A 590 16.75 33.01 -28.34
C TYR A 590 16.63 31.57 -28.83
N SER A 591 16.16 30.69 -27.95
CA SER A 591 15.62 29.40 -28.36
C SER A 591 14.25 29.26 -27.73
N PHE A 592 13.23 29.42 -28.56
CA PHE A 592 11.81 29.17 -28.24
C PHE A 592 11.54 27.68 -27.96
N LEU A 593 12.60 26.86 -27.90
CA LEU A 593 12.60 25.40 -27.93
C LEU A 593 13.12 24.80 -26.61
N LEU A 594 13.38 25.63 -25.60
CA LEU A 594 13.86 25.24 -24.26
C LEU A 594 12.67 25.10 -23.29
N ALA A 595 11.72 24.20 -23.60
CA ALA A 595 10.61 23.93 -22.69
C ALA A 595 11.15 23.18 -21.45
N PRO A 596 10.92 23.67 -20.23
CA PRO A 596 11.18 22.90 -19.03
C PRO A 596 10.12 21.81 -18.87
N GLU A 597 10.57 20.60 -18.56
CA GLU A 597 9.68 19.47 -18.27
C GLU A 597 9.57 19.29 -16.75
N ILE A 598 8.37 18.94 -16.27
CA ILE A 598 8.11 18.66 -14.86
C ILE A 598 7.41 17.31 -14.70
N ASN A 599 7.79 16.54 -13.67
CA ASN A 599 7.05 15.35 -13.29
C ASN A 599 6.22 15.56 -12.00
N ASP A 600 5.41 14.56 -11.64
CA ASP A 600 4.54 14.61 -10.45
C ASP A 600 5.34 14.72 -9.14
N ALA A 601 6.62 14.36 -9.15
CA ALA A 601 7.54 14.53 -8.03
C ALA A 601 8.11 15.95 -7.92
N ARG A 602 7.76 16.90 -8.83
CA ARG A 602 8.26 18.29 -8.91
C ARG A 602 9.73 18.38 -9.26
N GLN A 603 10.23 17.36 -9.96
CA GLN A 603 11.54 17.41 -10.57
C GLN A 603 11.41 18.15 -11.89
N VAL A 604 12.19 19.21 -12.06
CA VAL A 604 12.15 20.04 -13.27
C VAL A 604 13.43 19.82 -14.06
N VAL A 605 13.31 19.44 -15.32
CA VAL A 605 14.44 19.26 -16.22
C VAL A 605 14.42 20.31 -17.31
N PHE A 606 15.57 20.93 -17.57
CA PHE A 606 15.72 21.89 -18.64
C PHE A 606 17.16 21.93 -19.15
N ASN A 607 17.30 22.37 -20.40
CA ASN A 607 18.60 22.69 -20.97
C ASN A 607 18.99 24.11 -20.53
N SER A 608 20.00 24.19 -19.68
CA SER A 608 20.55 25.40 -19.10
C SER A 608 21.71 25.93 -19.92
N ILE A 609 21.62 27.21 -20.27
CA ILE A 609 22.76 28.01 -20.73
C ILE A 609 23.18 28.90 -19.56
N PRO A 610 24.36 28.68 -18.95
CA PRO A 610 24.81 29.51 -17.84
C PRO A 610 24.95 30.98 -18.25
N THR A 611 24.61 31.90 -17.36
CA THR A 611 24.87 33.34 -17.53
C THR A 611 26.37 33.67 -17.57
N SER A 612 27.23 32.74 -17.11
CA SER A 612 28.68 32.82 -17.23
C SER A 612 29.27 31.43 -17.52
N GLY A 613 30.03 31.32 -18.62
CA GLY A 613 30.67 30.06 -19.07
C GLY A 613 30.17 29.60 -20.45
N PRO A 614 30.99 28.85 -21.23
CA PRO A 614 30.64 28.45 -22.59
C PRO A 614 29.85 27.14 -22.69
N SER A 615 29.71 26.39 -21.60
CA SER A 615 29.16 25.03 -21.61
C SER A 615 27.65 25.02 -21.38
N ARG A 616 26.90 24.38 -22.28
CA ARG A 616 25.48 24.06 -22.09
C ARG A 616 25.35 22.86 -21.16
N ARG A 617 24.29 22.82 -20.36
CA ARG A 617 24.04 21.76 -19.38
C ARG A 617 22.60 21.28 -19.44
N ILE A 618 22.37 19.99 -19.32
CA ILE A 618 21.06 19.45 -18.97
C ILE A 618 21.02 19.35 -17.46
N VAL A 619 20.05 20.02 -16.84
CA VAL A 619 19.96 20.15 -15.38
C VAL A 619 18.61 19.60 -14.94
N ARG A 620 18.62 18.73 -13.93
CA ARG A 620 17.45 18.34 -13.16
C ARG A 620 17.46 19.08 -11.84
N VAL A 621 16.41 19.81 -11.53
CA VAL A 621 16.20 20.51 -10.26
C VAL A 621 15.16 19.75 -9.45
N GLU A 622 15.52 19.41 -8.23
CA GLU A 622 14.67 18.68 -7.29
C GLU A 622 13.72 19.66 -6.56
N PRO A 623 12.67 19.17 -5.87
CA PRO A 623 11.66 20.03 -5.22
C PRO A 623 12.23 20.94 -4.12
N ASP A 624 13.37 20.55 -3.54
CA ASP A 624 14.09 21.35 -2.55
C ASP A 624 15.00 22.42 -3.19
N LEU A 625 14.90 22.60 -4.51
CA LEU A 625 15.71 23.48 -5.36
C LEU A 625 17.19 23.08 -5.48
N SER A 626 17.57 21.89 -5.01
CA SER A 626 18.87 21.34 -5.33
C SER A 626 18.93 20.96 -6.81
N SER A 627 20.10 21.15 -7.44
CA SER A 627 20.27 20.90 -8.87
C SER A 627 21.35 19.87 -9.14
N THR A 628 21.06 18.98 -10.09
CA THR A 628 21.95 17.94 -10.59
C THR A 628 22.21 18.18 -12.07
N THR A 629 23.48 18.21 -12.47
CA THR A 629 23.85 18.28 -13.89
C THR A 629 23.85 16.86 -14.47
N ILE A 630 22.92 16.59 -15.38
CA ILE A 630 22.75 15.29 -16.06
C ILE A 630 23.80 15.14 -17.16
N ALA A 631 24.00 16.19 -17.95
CA ALA A 631 24.99 16.22 -19.02
C ALA A 631 25.54 17.64 -19.22
N GLU A 632 26.80 17.77 -19.66
CA GLU A 632 27.45 19.06 -19.93
C GLU A 632 28.28 19.03 -21.23
N THR A 633 28.26 20.12 -21.99
CA THR A 633 29.10 20.26 -23.19
C THR A 633 30.53 20.68 -22.85
N GLY A 634 31.47 20.31 -23.73
CA GLY A 634 32.91 20.57 -23.54
C GLY A 634 33.69 19.38 -22.99
N GLY A 635 32.99 18.26 -22.73
CA GLY A 635 33.57 16.96 -22.42
C GLY A 635 33.20 15.91 -23.47
N MET A 636 32.52 14.85 -23.04
CA MET A 636 32.02 13.78 -23.91
C MET A 636 31.10 14.31 -25.01
N TRP A 637 30.33 15.36 -24.70
CA TRP A 637 29.35 15.97 -25.59
C TRP A 637 29.81 17.34 -26.10
N SER A 638 29.56 17.60 -27.38
CA SER A 638 29.86 18.86 -28.07
C SER A 638 28.64 19.74 -28.27
N SER A 639 27.45 19.15 -28.28
CA SER A 639 26.16 19.84 -28.46
C SER A 639 25.01 19.01 -27.88
N PHE A 640 23.90 19.69 -27.59
CA PHE A 640 22.62 19.09 -27.19
C PHE A 640 21.51 19.63 -28.08
N VAL A 641 20.47 18.82 -28.29
CA VAL A 641 19.17 19.33 -28.74
C VAL A 641 18.58 20.19 -27.61
N ASN A 642 17.79 21.21 -27.96
CA ASN A 642 17.30 22.18 -26.97
C ASN A 642 16.23 21.57 -26.04
N SER A 643 15.47 20.60 -26.51
CA SER A 643 14.43 19.90 -25.78
C SER A 643 14.97 18.69 -25.00
N VAL A 644 14.29 18.37 -23.91
CA VAL A 644 14.59 17.29 -22.98
C VAL A 644 13.25 16.65 -22.59
N GLY A 645 13.27 15.40 -22.13
CA GLY A 645 12.10 14.71 -21.57
C GLY A 645 12.38 14.27 -20.14
N ILE A 646 11.34 14.20 -19.31
CA ILE A 646 11.42 13.61 -17.98
C ILE A 646 10.29 12.58 -17.80
N ALA A 647 10.65 11.38 -17.34
CA ALA A 647 9.68 10.36 -16.93
C ALA A 647 9.19 10.59 -15.49
N GLN A 648 8.09 9.93 -15.10
CA GLN A 648 7.63 9.96 -13.71
C GLN A 648 8.60 9.25 -12.75
N SER A 649 9.40 8.30 -13.25
CA SER A 649 10.54 7.71 -12.52
C SER A 649 11.64 8.73 -12.19
N GLY A 650 11.68 9.86 -12.90
CA GLY A 650 12.72 10.88 -12.83
C GLY A 650 13.84 10.67 -13.87
N ASP A 651 13.75 9.65 -14.72
CA ASP A 651 14.67 9.43 -15.83
C ASP A 651 14.58 10.58 -16.85
N VAL A 652 15.75 10.99 -17.35
CA VAL A 652 15.90 12.13 -18.24
C VAL A 652 16.28 11.65 -19.64
N ALA A 653 15.41 11.92 -20.62
CA ALA A 653 15.68 11.66 -22.03
C ALA A 653 16.26 12.91 -22.71
N PHE A 654 17.33 12.72 -23.49
CA PHE A 654 17.94 13.81 -24.25
C PHE A 654 18.76 13.32 -25.44
N SER A 655 18.96 14.21 -26.41
CA SER A 655 19.83 13.97 -27.55
C SER A 655 21.13 14.77 -27.43
N ALA A 656 22.27 14.11 -27.60
CA ALA A 656 23.59 14.73 -27.50
C ALA A 656 24.48 14.36 -28.68
N ARG A 657 25.40 15.28 -29.03
CA ARG A 657 26.38 15.05 -30.10
C ARG A 657 27.74 14.70 -29.51
N ARG A 658 28.22 13.49 -29.78
CA ARG A 658 29.52 12.98 -29.33
C ARG A 658 30.66 13.84 -29.86
N SER A 659 31.54 14.29 -28.95
CA SER A 659 32.69 15.15 -29.31
C SER A 659 33.72 14.44 -30.17
N ALA A 660 33.85 13.11 -30.05
CA ALA A 660 34.91 12.33 -30.68
C ALA A 660 34.78 12.25 -32.22
N ASP A 661 33.55 12.13 -32.72
CA ASP A 661 33.25 11.81 -34.11
C ASP A 661 32.01 12.53 -34.66
N SER A 662 31.39 13.40 -33.85
CA SER A 662 30.25 14.22 -34.27
C SER A 662 28.97 13.44 -34.59
N ILE A 663 28.84 12.22 -34.05
CA ILE A 663 27.64 11.39 -34.10
C ILE A 663 26.63 11.86 -33.04
N TRP A 664 25.34 11.89 -33.39
CA TRP A 664 24.23 12.16 -32.50
C TRP A 664 23.73 10.87 -31.87
N GLU A 665 23.45 10.93 -30.57
CA GLU A 665 22.93 9.82 -29.78
C GLU A 665 21.67 10.27 -29.05
N VAL A 666 20.69 9.36 -28.96
CA VAL A 666 19.51 9.47 -28.10
C VAL A 666 19.81 8.72 -26.81
N LEU A 667 19.64 9.39 -25.68
CA LEU A 667 20.13 8.94 -24.39
C LEU A 667 19.02 9.02 -23.35
N VAL A 668 19.06 8.11 -22.37
CA VAL A 668 18.29 8.18 -21.13
C VAL A 668 19.22 8.14 -19.92
N SER A 669 18.95 8.93 -18.89
CA SER A 669 19.77 8.98 -17.68
C SER A 669 18.97 9.12 -16.41
N ASP A 670 19.28 8.28 -15.41
CA ASP A 670 18.74 8.38 -14.05
C ASP A 670 19.40 9.50 -13.22
N GLY A 671 20.44 10.15 -13.77
CA GLY A 671 21.28 11.16 -13.12
C GLY A 671 22.60 10.62 -12.56
N THR A 672 22.78 9.31 -12.52
CA THR A 672 24.02 8.61 -12.13
C THR A 672 24.63 7.80 -13.28
N SER A 673 23.79 7.18 -14.09
CA SER A 673 24.14 6.40 -15.27
C SER A 673 23.44 6.97 -16.51
N THR A 674 24.04 6.78 -17.68
CA THR A 674 23.46 7.19 -18.96
C THR A 674 23.51 6.00 -19.90
N THR A 675 22.36 5.66 -20.49
CA THR A 675 22.18 4.57 -21.46
C THR A 675 21.94 5.18 -22.83
N THR A 676 22.60 4.63 -23.86
CA THR A 676 22.36 5.00 -25.26
C THR A 676 21.23 4.14 -25.80
N ILE A 677 20.19 4.80 -26.32
CA ILE A 677 19.01 4.14 -26.88
C ILE A 677 19.20 3.90 -28.38
N ALA A 678 19.71 4.92 -29.07
CA ALA A 678 19.97 4.89 -30.49
C ALA A 678 21.09 5.87 -30.84
N SER A 679 21.76 5.60 -31.95
CA SER A 679 22.89 6.39 -32.41
C SER A 679 22.83 6.60 -33.93
N GLY A 680 23.39 7.70 -34.40
CA GLY A 680 23.44 8.03 -35.82
C GLY A 680 24.32 7.11 -36.68
N ASP A 681 24.97 6.11 -36.07
CA ASP A 681 25.69 5.03 -36.75
C ASP A 681 24.91 3.70 -36.80
N ASP A 682 23.70 3.63 -36.24
CA ASP A 682 22.80 2.50 -36.44
C ASP A 682 22.43 2.39 -37.93
N GLU A 683 22.47 1.17 -38.49
CA GLU A 683 22.43 0.93 -39.96
C GLU A 683 21.26 1.64 -40.68
N THR A 684 20.15 1.82 -39.98
CA THR A 684 18.90 2.37 -40.50
C THR A 684 18.62 3.82 -40.11
N ILE A 685 19.46 4.49 -39.31
CA ILE A 685 19.18 5.84 -38.79
C ILE A 685 20.11 6.86 -39.43
N ASP A 686 19.56 7.93 -40.01
CA ASP A 686 20.37 9.07 -40.45
C ASP A 686 20.81 9.92 -39.26
N ASN A 687 22.12 9.98 -39.02
CA ASN A 687 22.74 10.83 -38.01
C ASN A 687 22.24 12.30 -38.02
N SER A 688 22.01 12.87 -39.21
CA SER A 688 21.60 14.28 -39.32
C SER A 688 20.16 14.53 -38.87
N SER A 689 19.36 13.47 -38.75
CA SER A 689 17.95 13.54 -38.41
C SER A 689 17.69 13.60 -36.89
N LEU A 690 18.58 13.01 -36.08
CA LEU A 690 18.46 12.92 -34.61
C LEU A 690 18.54 14.26 -33.88
N VAL A 691 19.06 15.30 -34.54
CA VAL A 691 19.14 16.67 -33.98
C VAL A 691 17.79 17.41 -34.03
N ASN A 692 16.81 16.90 -34.77
CA ASN A 692 15.61 17.67 -35.10
C ASN A 692 14.45 17.50 -34.11
N PHE A 693 14.47 16.46 -33.27
CA PHE A 693 13.30 16.09 -32.46
C PHE A 693 13.67 15.75 -31.01
N PRO A 694 12.85 16.14 -30.02
CA PRO A 694 12.99 15.67 -28.65
C PRO A 694 12.77 14.17 -28.54
N PRO A 695 13.60 13.44 -27.79
CA PRO A 695 13.20 12.15 -27.24
C PRO A 695 12.31 12.36 -26.00
N VAL A 696 11.33 11.47 -25.84
CA VAL A 696 10.45 11.39 -24.66
C VAL A 696 10.61 10.02 -24.01
N ALA A 697 10.51 9.94 -22.69
CA ALA A 697 10.67 8.69 -21.95
C ALA A 697 9.51 8.41 -21.01
N ASN A 698 9.19 7.13 -20.84
CA ASN A 698 8.28 6.67 -19.80
C ASN A 698 9.04 6.11 -18.58
N SER A 699 8.31 5.74 -17.54
CA SER A 699 8.88 5.19 -16.30
C SER A 699 9.48 3.78 -16.44
N ASP A 700 9.30 3.10 -17.57
CA ASP A 700 9.96 1.81 -17.88
C ASP A 700 11.23 2.01 -18.72
N ARG A 701 11.71 3.26 -18.83
CA ARG A 701 12.88 3.68 -19.60
C ARG A 701 12.77 3.47 -21.11
N TRP A 702 11.55 3.28 -21.62
CA TRP A 702 11.32 3.30 -23.05
C TRP A 702 11.44 4.74 -23.54
N VAL A 703 12.25 4.93 -24.57
CA VAL A 703 12.46 6.23 -25.18
C VAL A 703 11.89 6.22 -26.58
N ALA A 704 10.84 7.03 -26.80
CA ALA A 704 10.28 7.26 -28.11
C ALA A 704 10.94 8.48 -28.76
N PHE A 705 11.34 8.35 -30.02
CA PHE A 705 12.00 9.43 -30.76
C PHE A 705 11.78 9.30 -32.26
N ARG A 706 12.08 10.38 -32.99
CA ARG A 706 11.96 10.42 -34.45
C ARG A 706 13.33 10.52 -35.10
N ALA A 707 13.50 9.77 -36.17
CA ALA A 707 14.71 9.80 -36.99
C ALA A 707 14.37 9.41 -38.43
N THR A 708 15.12 9.93 -39.40
CA THR A 708 15.00 9.52 -40.80
C THR A 708 15.55 8.11 -40.95
N ASP A 709 14.75 7.23 -41.56
CA ASP A 709 15.18 5.91 -41.99
C ASP A 709 15.98 6.02 -43.30
N THR A 710 17.24 5.61 -43.25
CA THR A 710 18.17 5.67 -44.40
C THR A 710 17.74 4.75 -45.56
N THR A 711 16.92 3.74 -45.29
CA THR A 711 16.41 2.79 -46.30
C THR A 711 15.43 3.45 -47.26
N PHE A 712 14.58 4.33 -46.74
CA PHE A 712 13.48 4.96 -47.47
C PHE A 712 13.65 6.47 -47.65
N ASP A 713 14.67 7.07 -47.02
CA ASP A 713 14.91 8.52 -46.98
C ASP A 713 13.68 9.29 -46.49
N SER A 714 13.08 8.78 -45.41
CA SER A 714 11.81 9.28 -44.86
C SER A 714 11.82 9.27 -43.33
N THR A 715 11.10 10.19 -42.69
CA THR A 715 11.00 10.18 -41.22
C THR A 715 10.29 8.93 -40.69
N ALA A 716 10.89 8.26 -39.72
CA ALA A 716 10.31 7.12 -39.00
C ALA A 716 10.18 7.43 -37.50
N LEU A 717 9.37 6.62 -36.82
CA LEU A 717 9.17 6.65 -35.38
C LEU A 717 9.82 5.41 -34.76
N TRP A 718 10.59 5.63 -33.70
CA TRP A 718 11.39 4.61 -33.03
C TRP A 718 11.09 4.60 -31.54
N VAL A 719 11.12 3.41 -30.93
CA VAL A 719 11.09 3.22 -29.47
C VAL A 719 12.18 2.25 -29.09
N GLY A 720 12.96 2.56 -28.06
CA GLY A 720 13.98 1.65 -27.55
C GLY A 720 14.17 1.73 -26.03
N ASP A 721 14.79 0.70 -25.47
CA ASP A 721 15.14 0.58 -24.05
C ASP A 721 16.68 0.55 -23.82
N GLY A 722 17.46 0.55 -24.91
CA GLY A 722 18.93 0.44 -24.90
C GLY A 722 19.45 -0.97 -25.23
N GLU A 723 18.61 -1.99 -25.15
CA GLU A 723 18.89 -3.35 -25.64
C GLU A 723 18.13 -3.65 -26.93
N ASN A 724 16.88 -3.19 -27.01
CA ASN A 724 15.97 -3.31 -28.13
C ASN A 724 15.70 -1.94 -28.72
N LEU A 725 15.67 -1.88 -30.05
CA LEU A 725 15.28 -0.71 -30.80
C LEU A 725 14.26 -1.12 -31.86
N VAL A 726 13.01 -0.72 -31.65
CA VAL A 726 11.88 -1.07 -32.50
C VAL A 726 11.49 0.14 -33.34
N LYS A 727 11.34 -0.08 -34.64
CA LYS A 727 10.74 0.87 -35.57
C LYS A 727 9.23 0.70 -35.49
N LEU A 728 8.54 1.63 -34.84
CA LEU A 728 7.08 1.56 -34.68
C LEU A 728 6.33 1.69 -36.01
N ILE A 729 6.91 2.49 -36.92
CA ILE A 729 6.23 2.85 -38.15
C ILE A 729 7.19 2.85 -39.33
N GLU A 730 6.77 2.17 -40.40
CA GLU A 730 7.47 2.16 -41.69
C GLU A 730 6.86 3.15 -42.69
N PHE A 731 7.69 3.59 -43.64
CA PHE A 731 7.21 4.38 -44.78
C PHE A 731 6.22 3.57 -45.61
N ASP A 732 5.11 4.19 -46.01
CA ASP A 732 4.01 3.54 -46.73
C ASP A 732 3.30 2.41 -45.96
N GLN A 733 3.49 2.31 -44.64
CA GLN A 733 2.72 1.39 -43.81
C GLN A 733 1.22 1.70 -43.95
N MET A 734 0.46 0.68 -44.33
CA MET A 734 -0.99 0.76 -44.42
C MET A 734 -1.57 0.61 -43.01
N ILE A 735 -2.36 1.60 -42.60
CA ILE A 735 -3.11 1.56 -41.34
C ILE A 735 -4.58 1.39 -41.68
N GLU A 736 -5.20 0.37 -41.10
CA GLU A 736 -6.64 0.20 -41.15
C GLU A 736 -7.32 1.31 -40.34
N THR A 737 -8.18 2.08 -40.99
CA THR A 737 -9.01 3.09 -40.31
C THR A 737 -10.47 2.87 -40.66
N ASP A 738 -11.36 3.56 -39.95
CA ASP A 738 -12.80 3.61 -40.22
C ASP A 738 -13.15 4.14 -41.62
N LEU A 739 -12.20 4.82 -42.29
CA LEU A 739 -12.29 5.30 -43.66
C LEU A 739 -11.70 4.31 -44.69
N GLY A 740 -11.25 3.15 -44.23
CA GLY A 740 -10.51 2.15 -44.99
C GLY A 740 -8.99 2.32 -44.87
N PRO A 741 -8.21 1.44 -45.52
CA PRO A 741 -6.75 1.42 -45.40
C PRO A 741 -6.12 2.75 -45.86
N LEU A 742 -5.38 3.42 -44.99
CA LEU A 742 -4.66 4.66 -45.28
C LEU A 742 -3.14 4.44 -45.19
N PRO A 743 -2.37 4.74 -46.26
CA PRO A 743 -0.91 4.71 -46.18
C PRO A 743 -0.39 5.93 -45.42
N LEU A 744 0.43 5.67 -44.41
CA LEU A 744 1.28 6.69 -43.82
C LEU A 744 2.35 7.12 -44.82
N GLY A 745 2.44 8.42 -45.09
CA GLY A 745 3.46 8.98 -45.96
C GLY A 745 4.32 9.95 -45.17
N PHE A 746 5.59 9.63 -44.91
CA PHE A 746 6.47 10.57 -44.22
C PHE A 746 7.35 11.34 -45.19
N ASP A 747 7.17 12.67 -45.23
CA ASP A 747 8.29 13.61 -45.20
C ASP A 747 7.81 14.97 -44.67
N PHE A 748 8.26 15.32 -43.45
CA PHE A 748 8.04 16.65 -42.85
C PHE A 748 9.02 17.71 -43.43
N GLY A 749 9.95 17.31 -44.30
CA GLY A 749 11.06 18.12 -44.79
C GLY A 749 10.84 18.87 -46.11
N GLY A 750 9.77 18.61 -46.86
CA GLY A 750 9.71 19.08 -48.25
C GLY A 750 8.95 20.38 -48.57
N LEU A 751 7.85 20.69 -47.87
CA LEU A 751 6.83 21.61 -48.44
C LEU A 751 6.67 22.97 -47.76
N THR A 752 7.14 23.18 -46.54
CA THR A 752 6.87 24.44 -45.81
C THR A 752 8.07 25.37 -45.69
N GLY A 753 9.29 24.91 -45.98
CA GLY A 753 10.51 25.70 -45.72
C GLY A 753 10.66 26.12 -44.25
N LYS A 754 9.89 25.51 -43.34
CA LYS A 754 9.88 25.76 -41.91
C LYS A 754 10.40 24.50 -41.24
N GLN A 755 11.54 24.59 -40.56
CA GLN A 755 12.02 23.50 -39.71
C GLN A 755 10.95 23.23 -38.64
N VAL A 756 10.39 22.02 -38.64
CA VAL A 756 9.48 21.54 -37.61
C VAL A 756 10.36 21.14 -36.43
N THR A 757 10.39 21.98 -35.40
CA THR A 757 11.47 21.94 -34.39
C THR A 757 11.07 21.44 -33.01
N ASN A 758 9.88 20.86 -32.79
CA ASN A 758 9.52 20.15 -31.54
C ASN A 758 8.24 19.29 -31.70
N GLY A 759 8.06 18.30 -30.79
CA GLY A 759 6.76 17.81 -30.27
C GLY A 759 5.82 17.00 -31.18
N VAL A 760 6.32 16.02 -31.95
CA VAL A 760 5.44 15.17 -32.79
C VAL A 760 5.23 13.77 -32.20
N VAL A 761 5.82 13.50 -31.04
CA VAL A 761 5.70 12.22 -30.33
C VAL A 761 5.60 12.49 -28.83
N ASP A 762 4.76 11.72 -28.15
CA ASP A 762 4.70 11.62 -26.70
C ASP A 762 4.52 10.15 -26.28
N ILE A 763 4.92 9.78 -25.07
CA ILE A 763 4.79 8.42 -24.52
C ILE A 763 4.26 8.47 -23.09
N ASN A 764 3.25 7.67 -22.78
CA ASN A 764 2.72 7.56 -21.43
C ASN A 764 3.35 6.39 -20.64
N ASP A 765 3.05 6.32 -19.34
CA ASP A 765 3.58 5.27 -18.46
C ASP A 765 3.01 3.87 -18.75
N ASN A 766 1.99 3.74 -19.61
CA ASN A 766 1.51 2.46 -20.13
C ASN A 766 2.24 2.02 -21.41
N GLY A 767 3.25 2.77 -21.85
CA GLY A 767 4.02 2.49 -23.06
C GLY A 767 3.28 2.82 -24.37
N GLN A 768 2.13 3.50 -24.31
CA GLN A 768 1.44 3.97 -25.51
C GLN A 768 2.15 5.19 -26.07
N VAL A 769 2.36 5.21 -27.38
CA VAL A 769 3.07 6.28 -28.08
C VAL A 769 2.10 7.05 -28.96
N ALA A 770 1.84 8.31 -28.63
CA ALA A 770 1.05 9.20 -29.46
C ALA A 770 1.95 9.96 -30.44
N PHE A 771 1.51 10.12 -31.69
CA PHE A 771 2.27 10.85 -32.69
C PHE A 771 1.39 11.46 -33.77
N ALA A 772 1.90 12.48 -34.48
CA ALA A 772 1.25 13.02 -35.67
C ALA A 772 2.02 12.64 -36.95
N ALA A 773 1.30 12.27 -38.01
CA ALA A 773 1.89 11.85 -39.27
C ALA A 773 1.13 12.41 -40.48
N PHE A 774 1.87 12.62 -41.58
CA PHE A 774 1.28 12.95 -42.87
C PHE A 774 0.72 11.69 -43.52
N LEU A 775 -0.37 11.88 -44.26
CA LEU A 775 -1.04 10.86 -45.05
C LEU A 775 -0.81 11.18 -46.53
N ARG A 776 -0.74 10.16 -47.40
CA ARG A 776 -0.50 10.36 -48.85
C ARG A 776 -1.55 11.24 -49.54
N ASN A 777 -2.74 11.37 -48.96
CA ASN A 777 -3.78 12.27 -49.46
C ASN A 777 -3.50 13.76 -49.13
N GLY A 778 -2.35 14.08 -48.51
CA GLY A 778 -1.94 15.44 -48.14
C GLY A 778 -2.51 15.94 -46.81
N THR A 779 -3.24 15.10 -46.07
CA THR A 779 -3.76 15.44 -44.73
C THR A 779 -2.82 14.97 -43.62
N ILE A 780 -3.03 15.44 -42.40
CA ILE A 780 -2.28 15.06 -41.20
C ILE A 780 -3.23 14.31 -40.27
N GLY A 781 -2.80 13.18 -39.72
CA GLY A 781 -3.50 12.44 -38.68
C GLY A 781 -2.73 12.44 -37.37
N VAL A 782 -3.45 12.29 -36.26
CA VAL A 782 -2.90 11.93 -34.95
C VAL A 782 -3.24 10.49 -34.66
N PHE A 783 -2.26 9.74 -34.18
CA PHE A 783 -2.34 8.32 -33.96
C PHE A 783 -1.83 7.97 -32.57
N VAL A 784 -2.29 6.84 -32.04
CA VAL A 784 -1.73 6.19 -30.85
C VAL A 784 -1.28 4.80 -31.26
N ALA A 785 0.01 4.53 -31.09
CA ALA A 785 0.55 3.18 -31.13
C ALA A 785 0.45 2.59 -29.73
N THR A 786 -0.32 1.52 -29.58
CA THR A 786 -0.42 0.75 -28.33
C THR A 786 0.38 -0.54 -28.49
N PRO A 787 1.27 -0.88 -27.54
CA PRO A 787 1.99 -2.13 -27.62
C PRO A 787 0.99 -3.27 -27.63
N VAL A 788 1.07 -4.15 -28.63
CA VAL A 788 0.36 -5.43 -28.55
C VAL A 788 1.13 -6.21 -27.52
N MET A 789 0.61 -6.25 -26.30
CA MET A 789 1.00 -7.29 -25.37
C MET A 789 0.53 -8.58 -26.03
N GLY A 790 1.44 -9.19 -26.80
CA GLY A 790 1.18 -10.41 -27.54
C GLY A 790 0.42 -11.37 -26.63
N CYS A 791 -0.54 -12.09 -27.18
CA CYS A 791 -1.10 -13.20 -26.44
C CYS A 791 0.01 -14.23 -26.30
N ALA A 792 0.83 -14.07 -25.25
CA ALA A 792 1.97 -14.92 -24.96
C ALA A 792 1.65 -16.40 -25.13
N PRO A 793 0.46 -16.92 -24.73
CA PRO A 793 0.14 -18.33 -24.92
C PRO A 793 -0.29 -18.74 -26.34
N ASP A 794 -0.53 -17.84 -27.30
CA ASP A 794 -0.88 -18.17 -28.70
C ASP A 794 0.39 -18.47 -29.51
N LEU A 795 0.89 -19.69 -29.35
CA LEU A 795 2.12 -20.14 -30.00
C LEU A 795 1.92 -20.62 -31.43
N THR A 796 0.67 -20.73 -31.88
CA THR A 796 0.33 -21.06 -33.26
C THR A 796 0.10 -19.81 -34.13
N GLY A 797 -0.14 -18.66 -33.50
CA GLY A 797 -0.37 -17.37 -34.16
C GLY A 797 -1.71 -17.32 -34.88
N GLU A 798 -2.68 -18.14 -34.45
CA GLU A 798 -3.99 -18.27 -35.10
C GLU A 798 -5.08 -17.45 -34.41
N GLY A 799 -4.78 -16.82 -33.26
CA GLY A 799 -5.65 -15.92 -32.51
C GLY A 799 -6.62 -16.61 -31.56
N ASP A 800 -6.65 -17.96 -31.54
CA ASP A 800 -7.56 -18.77 -30.72
C ASP A 800 -6.77 -19.72 -29.82
N LEU A 801 -6.78 -19.50 -28.50
CA LEU A 801 -6.12 -20.42 -27.56
C LEU A 801 -6.80 -21.77 -27.49
N ASN A 802 -6.09 -22.80 -27.95
CA ASN A 802 -6.59 -24.15 -27.99
C ASN A 802 -5.51 -25.20 -27.72
N PHE A 803 -5.86 -26.47 -27.88
CA PHE A 803 -4.94 -27.57 -27.60
C PHE A 803 -3.68 -27.54 -28.48
N LEU A 804 -3.73 -26.91 -29.66
CA LEU A 804 -2.59 -26.76 -30.56
C LEU A 804 -1.51 -25.86 -29.96
N ASP A 805 -1.85 -24.79 -29.24
CA ASP A 805 -0.85 -23.93 -28.58
C ASP A 805 -0.18 -24.63 -27.41
N VAL A 806 -0.95 -25.43 -26.64
CA VAL A 806 -0.38 -26.28 -25.59
C VAL A 806 0.57 -27.31 -26.20
N SER A 807 0.21 -27.87 -27.34
CA SER A 807 1.09 -28.80 -28.07
C SER A 807 2.33 -28.10 -28.61
N ALA A 808 2.21 -26.87 -29.09
CA ALA A 808 3.32 -26.06 -29.58
C ALA A 808 4.28 -25.68 -28.44
N PHE A 809 3.74 -25.28 -27.28
CA PHE A 809 4.51 -25.01 -26.06
C PHE A 809 5.32 -26.23 -25.64
N LEU A 810 4.68 -27.39 -25.51
CA LEU A 810 5.36 -28.61 -25.07
C LEU A 810 6.45 -29.06 -26.04
N ALA A 811 6.25 -28.82 -27.35
CA ALA A 811 7.26 -29.08 -28.37
C ALA A 811 8.44 -28.10 -28.26
N ALA A 812 8.17 -26.80 -28.12
CA ALA A 812 9.18 -25.76 -27.94
C ALA A 812 9.98 -25.96 -26.64
N TYR A 813 9.30 -26.24 -25.53
CA TYR A 813 9.90 -26.54 -24.23
C TYR A 813 10.77 -27.79 -24.27
N GLY A 814 10.31 -28.85 -24.93
CA GLY A 814 11.09 -30.07 -25.14
C GLY A 814 12.36 -29.85 -25.99
N ASN A 815 12.34 -28.86 -26.87
CA ASN A 815 13.47 -28.47 -27.71
C ASN A 815 14.33 -27.36 -27.11
N MET A 816 13.98 -26.81 -25.93
CA MET A 816 14.63 -25.63 -25.34
C MET A 816 14.67 -24.44 -26.30
N ASP A 817 13.58 -24.23 -27.03
CA ASP A 817 13.38 -23.08 -27.91
C ASP A 817 13.02 -21.85 -27.07
N SER A 818 13.63 -20.70 -27.34
CA SER A 818 13.42 -19.45 -26.59
C SER A 818 11.96 -19.01 -26.52
N ILE A 819 11.11 -19.44 -27.45
CA ILE A 819 9.66 -19.17 -27.39
C ILE A 819 8.96 -19.87 -26.22
N ALA A 820 9.60 -20.86 -25.57
CA ALA A 820 9.11 -21.53 -24.37
C ALA A 820 9.70 -20.99 -23.06
N ASP A 821 10.53 -19.94 -23.12
CA ASP A 821 11.08 -19.23 -21.96
C ASP A 821 10.15 -18.06 -21.58
N PHE A 822 9.06 -18.39 -20.89
CA PHE A 822 8.00 -17.43 -20.55
C PHE A 822 8.40 -16.49 -19.40
N GLU A 823 9.45 -16.82 -18.66
CA GLU A 823 10.04 -15.94 -17.65
C GLU A 823 11.18 -15.06 -18.20
N ALA A 824 11.60 -15.29 -19.45
CA ALA A 824 12.69 -14.61 -20.14
C ALA A 824 14.01 -14.62 -19.35
N ASP A 825 14.27 -15.68 -18.57
CA ASP A 825 15.42 -15.80 -17.67
C ASP A 825 16.55 -16.68 -18.24
N GLY A 826 16.37 -17.19 -19.46
CA GLY A 826 17.28 -18.09 -20.18
C GLY A 826 17.28 -19.53 -19.65
N SER A 827 16.38 -19.90 -18.72
CA SER A 827 16.38 -21.17 -17.98
C SER A 827 15.07 -21.93 -18.11
N PHE A 828 14.97 -22.86 -19.06
CA PHE A 828 13.80 -23.72 -19.26
C PHE A 828 13.49 -24.64 -18.06
N ASN A 829 12.55 -24.24 -17.21
CA ASN A 829 12.24 -24.90 -15.96
C ASN A 829 10.72 -24.98 -15.70
N PHE A 830 10.29 -25.48 -14.53
CA PHE A 830 8.86 -25.66 -14.24
C PHE A 830 8.09 -24.33 -14.21
N LEU A 831 8.78 -23.24 -13.93
CA LEU A 831 8.18 -21.91 -13.85
C LEU A 831 7.74 -21.41 -15.22
N ASP A 832 8.46 -21.71 -16.31
CA ASP A 832 7.99 -21.44 -17.69
C ASP A 832 6.70 -22.17 -18.03
N VAL A 833 6.59 -23.43 -17.58
CA VAL A 833 5.36 -24.23 -17.74
C VAL A 833 4.21 -23.61 -16.95
N SER A 834 4.49 -23.14 -15.73
CA SER A 834 3.50 -22.45 -14.91
C SER A 834 3.08 -21.11 -15.51
N ALA A 835 4.01 -20.37 -16.08
CA ALA A 835 3.78 -19.06 -16.70
C ALA A 835 2.97 -19.22 -18.00
N PHE A 836 3.31 -20.18 -18.86
CA PHE A 836 2.52 -20.53 -20.04
C PHE A 836 1.09 -20.93 -19.67
N LEU A 837 0.91 -21.84 -18.71
CA LEU A 837 -0.43 -22.31 -18.32
C LEU A 837 -1.29 -21.21 -17.67
N LYS A 838 -0.65 -20.29 -16.94
CA LYS A 838 -1.32 -19.13 -16.36
C LYS A 838 -1.81 -18.21 -17.48
N ALA A 839 -0.91 -17.82 -18.39
CA ALA A 839 -1.27 -16.97 -19.53
C ALA A 839 -2.34 -17.64 -20.41
N PHE A 840 -2.20 -18.94 -20.69
CA PHE A 840 -3.18 -19.72 -21.46
C PHE A 840 -4.57 -19.75 -20.80
N GLY A 841 -4.61 -19.84 -19.46
CA GLY A 841 -5.86 -19.83 -18.69
C GLY A 841 -6.52 -18.46 -18.58
N GLU A 842 -5.73 -17.39 -18.68
CA GLU A 842 -6.21 -15.99 -18.65
C GLU A 842 -6.85 -15.57 -19.98
N GLY A 843 -6.49 -16.23 -21.09
CA GLY A 843 -7.03 -15.93 -22.42
C GLY A 843 -6.20 -14.90 -23.18
N CYS A 844 -6.52 -14.72 -24.48
CA CYS A 844 -6.05 -13.57 -25.24
C CYS A 844 -7.02 -12.39 -25.08
N PRO A 845 -6.55 -11.13 -25.11
CA PRO A 845 -7.38 -9.93 -25.18
C PRO A 845 -8.35 -9.90 -26.36
#